data_AF-D8QKY5-F1
#
_entry.id   AF-D8QKY5-F1
#
_cell.length_a   1.000
_cell.length_b   1.000
_cell.length_c   1.000
_cell.angle_alpha   90.00
_cell.angle_beta   90.00
_cell.angle_gamma   90.00
#
_symmetry.space_group_name_H-M   'P 1'
#
loop_
_entity.id
_entity.type
_entity.pdbx_description
1 polymer ?
#
loop_
_entity_poly.entity_id
_entity_poly.type
_entity_poly.pdbx_seq_one_letter_code
_entity_poly.pdbx_strand_id
1 'polypeptide(L)'
;MDIVAASMHLSTSDIECVIRLLQARVEYLYTSTAKPAMHINELPNEILCHIFGLCGDVMSGLEYSCDGYMHLAKPKAVIIPYSSSLICITRVCSLWSEVARSCPRLWTLVEVPFPRGIDHIFVRLCLELSAGIPLILRLNGMMLAPGAPDPPLVFCRSLVNLVASAASRWKEVSISLGAKLDGLDPLRMLPPGSFTSLERASIQLELRNWGAHQSRPDSDIWRILMPSPSLRAVDFWDDPRRHPQLRIASMSLRNITHLGLNQIRNNELKDILAACPRVEVLQVMLGLTLAPGQPDTYALPMPPSIMLGRLRVLMLSGQRDWQPLYDCLTAPRLDRLDISGAGVQADAIEGMLDRSSTKLRMLTLRAIHPNDLDDAANLLLCGHLRELRILRVEVFKPNPMPPGRTADFDPRPFLGPQVAKCLFATEFRAAEDAQKTGAIQVMYGLQIMVQCGLEDGPTPQLWVIRSSDARHFPPSPSLRPSQFVRVNNAASIPFTVAVGLAGRTTPLPPPKEAMVPAFVPPRGAQYQPWPSEISISQLFLDVDIVEKTRGKDTWSTFCLQPHRLPYNPLHTSRNPPLVRNSHYCPQTSLTVDAMEPGASRSRTLRLIVAHWLARSNREVRDDDISATNKASNQALLRVEESKASLEVVYEHICRLIEQYWRRRARINELPVEILCLIFGFCGDAISGFNYPRDRLMHHSASSPQDSQTYSEAIFTITRVCSRWSRVARSCPTLWTRIEMHSPRWCDYRFFRLCLKLSAGLPLILRLNGALPKNRAQHPPTRYCRSVIRRVAATAPRWKEISIRLTRDFDVLDRLRTLPPGSFVSLERASIRLSMRAHDSQRPRPEIDIWHILCSSPSLRVVDFWDDPRLPSLHIASLPLRNITHLGLNKIRNNELKDILIACPRVEVLQVWLGCSVTPTQHDTYTLPMPSTLLLKRLRVLMLRGQRDWQPLYDCLTAPKLDRLDISGAGVQADSIEGMLARSSTRLRMLTLHAIHPEDLPDAASLLTRYPLCRLRILRVRVAKPDTISPGRPDFNPRPFLSRLAARKCLVTKKVKVAEDAYAALRRR
;
A
#
# COMPACT_ATOMS: atom_id res chain seq x y z
N MET A 1 -48.88 -7.11 -11.25
CA MET A 1 -50.18 -6.82 -10.63
C MET A 1 -51.27 -7.62 -11.29
N ASP A 2 -51.40 -7.59 -12.61
CA ASP A 2 -52.54 -8.17 -13.33
C ASP A 2 -52.65 -9.70 -13.16
N ILE A 3 -51.52 -10.41 -13.13
CA ILE A 3 -51.46 -11.86 -12.78
C ILE A 3 -51.98 -12.15 -11.36
N VAL A 4 -51.99 -11.17 -10.44
CA VAL A 4 -52.53 -11.29 -9.06
C VAL A 4 -53.98 -10.81 -8.99
N ALA A 5 -54.32 -9.71 -9.68
CA ALA A 5 -55.70 -9.22 -9.76
C ALA A 5 -56.62 -10.23 -10.46
N ALA A 6 -56.16 -10.82 -11.58
CA ALA A 6 -56.87 -11.84 -12.34
C ALA A 6 -56.82 -13.25 -11.71
N SER A 7 -56.20 -13.43 -10.53
CA SER A 7 -56.17 -14.71 -9.82
C SER A 7 -56.72 -14.67 -8.39
N MET A 8 -56.97 -13.49 -7.81
CA MET A 8 -57.35 -13.37 -6.39
C MET A 8 -58.58 -12.49 -6.06
N HIS A 9 -59.26 -11.90 -7.06
CA HIS A 9 -60.54 -11.17 -6.88
C HIS A 9 -60.58 -10.13 -5.72
N LEU A 10 -59.46 -9.44 -5.43
CA LEU A 10 -59.39 -8.46 -4.36
C LEU A 10 -60.28 -7.23 -4.62
N SER A 11 -60.88 -6.71 -3.55
CA SER A 11 -61.83 -5.59 -3.60
C SER A 11 -61.13 -4.22 -3.51
N THR A 12 -61.84 -3.16 -3.87
CA THR A 12 -61.35 -1.78 -3.70
C THR A 12 -61.10 -1.40 -2.23
N SER A 13 -61.87 -1.96 -1.29
CA SER A 13 -61.67 -1.76 0.15
C SER A 13 -60.38 -2.36 0.69
N ASP A 14 -59.89 -3.45 0.11
CA ASP A 14 -58.62 -4.07 0.52
C ASP A 14 -57.43 -3.13 0.22
N ILE A 15 -57.54 -2.37 -0.86
CA ILE A 15 -56.54 -1.37 -1.27
C ILE A 15 -56.58 -0.15 -0.34
N GLU A 16 -57.76 0.35 0.04
CA GLU A 16 -57.90 1.43 1.03
C GLU A 16 -57.35 1.04 2.41
N CYS A 17 -57.58 -0.19 2.86
CA CYS A 17 -57.10 -0.67 4.15
C CYS A 17 -55.56 -0.60 4.24
N VAL A 18 -54.85 -1.00 3.17
CA VAL A 18 -53.38 -0.90 3.09
C VAL A 18 -52.90 0.56 3.13
N ILE A 19 -53.63 1.48 2.50
CA ILE A 19 -53.29 2.92 2.51
C ILE A 19 -53.39 3.51 3.93
N ARG A 20 -54.48 3.23 4.67
CA ARG A 20 -54.66 3.75 6.04
C ARG A 20 -53.64 3.18 7.01
N LEU A 21 -53.26 1.91 6.87
CA LEU A 21 -52.23 1.27 7.71
C LEU A 21 -50.86 1.95 7.56
N LEU A 22 -50.54 2.42 6.35
CA LEU A 22 -49.31 3.17 6.07
C LEU A 22 -49.33 4.59 6.65
N GLN A 23 -50.50 5.25 6.71
CA GLN A 23 -50.64 6.58 7.31
C GLN A 23 -50.42 6.55 8.83
N ALA A 24 -51.13 5.66 9.55
CA ALA A 24 -50.97 5.50 11.00
C ALA A 24 -49.52 5.10 11.38
N ARG A 25 -48.83 4.36 10.51
CA ARG A 25 -47.42 4.02 10.69
C ARG A 25 -46.49 5.23 10.67
N VAL A 26 -46.85 6.35 10.05
CA VAL A 26 -45.98 7.55 9.89
C VAL A 26 -46.04 8.49 11.10
N GLU A 27 -47.19 8.63 11.76
CA GLU A 27 -47.34 9.55 12.91
C GLU A 27 -46.62 9.05 14.17
N TYR A 28 -46.73 7.76 14.47
CA TYR A 28 -46.06 7.13 15.63
C TYR A 28 -44.53 7.32 15.64
N LEU A 29 -43.93 7.61 14.48
CA LEU A 29 -42.48 7.72 14.32
C LEU A 29 -41.92 9.05 14.86
N TYR A 30 -42.75 10.06 15.12
CA TYR A 30 -42.30 11.46 15.22
C TYR A 30 -41.99 11.99 16.63
N THR A 31 -42.35 11.29 17.71
CA THR A 31 -42.54 11.91 19.05
C THR A 31 -41.59 11.45 20.17
N SER A 32 -40.51 10.72 19.88
CA SER A 32 -39.59 10.23 20.93
C SER A 32 -38.50 11.25 21.31
N THR A 33 -38.53 11.75 22.55
CA THR A 33 -37.62 12.79 23.04
C THR A 33 -36.47 12.25 23.90
N ALA A 34 -35.27 12.18 23.32
CA ALA A 34 -34.01 12.11 24.06
C ALA A 34 -33.08 13.23 23.58
N LYS A 35 -32.31 13.86 24.49
CA LYS A 35 -31.36 14.93 24.12
C LYS A 35 -30.31 14.35 23.16
N PRO A 36 -30.21 14.83 21.90
CA PRO A 36 -29.29 14.23 20.94
C PRO A 36 -27.84 14.35 21.39
N ALA A 37 -27.04 13.32 21.12
CA ALA A 37 -25.60 13.48 21.08
C ALA A 37 -25.27 14.36 19.87
N MET A 38 -24.76 15.57 20.11
CA MET A 38 -24.47 16.61 19.10
C MET A 38 -23.88 15.98 17.84
N HIS A 39 -24.63 15.99 16.75
CA HIS A 39 -24.22 15.31 15.53
C HIS A 39 -23.08 16.10 14.89
N ILE A 40 -22.12 15.43 14.26
CA ILE A 40 -20.98 16.11 13.59
C ILE A 40 -21.42 16.99 12.39
N ASN A 41 -22.71 16.97 12.04
CA ASN A 41 -23.32 17.84 11.03
C ASN A 41 -23.97 19.11 11.64
N GLU A 42 -24.01 19.22 12.97
CA GLU A 42 -24.50 20.38 13.73
C GLU A 42 -23.34 21.31 14.14
N LEU A 43 -22.09 20.90 13.92
CA LEU A 43 -20.92 21.75 14.10
C LEU A 43 -20.93 22.89 13.05
N PRO A 44 -20.62 24.14 13.45
CA PRO A 44 -20.45 25.24 12.51
C PRO A 44 -19.45 24.92 11.40
N ASN A 45 -19.67 25.47 10.21
CA ASN A 45 -18.87 25.19 9.02
C ASN A 45 -17.39 25.54 9.24
N GLU A 46 -17.10 26.55 10.07
CA GLU A 46 -15.76 26.99 10.46
C GLU A 46 -15.05 25.89 11.26
N ILE A 47 -15.75 25.25 12.20
CA ILE A 47 -15.23 24.16 13.03
C ILE A 47 -14.99 22.91 12.16
N LEU A 48 -15.92 22.60 11.25
CA LEU A 48 -15.72 21.54 10.27
C LEU A 48 -14.52 21.82 9.36
N CYS A 49 -14.33 23.05 8.89
CA CYS A 49 -13.15 23.44 8.12
C CYS A 49 -11.86 23.31 8.93
N HIS A 50 -11.85 23.69 10.22
CA HIS A 50 -10.70 23.45 11.08
C HIS A 50 -10.41 21.95 11.27
N ILE A 51 -11.43 21.11 11.45
CA ILE A 51 -11.28 19.65 11.50
C ILE A 51 -10.73 19.11 10.17
N PHE A 52 -11.23 19.57 9.03
CA PHE A 52 -10.77 19.15 7.70
C PHE A 52 -9.32 19.58 7.44
N GLY A 53 -8.93 20.79 7.88
CA GLY A 53 -7.54 21.28 7.84
C GLY A 53 -6.56 20.46 8.69
N LEU A 54 -7.05 19.75 9.72
CA LEU A 54 -6.28 18.82 10.56
C LEU A 54 -6.31 17.37 10.05
N CYS A 55 -7.08 17.07 9.00
CA CYS A 55 -7.20 15.72 8.46
C CYS A 55 -6.12 15.44 7.42
N GLY A 56 -4.98 14.93 7.88
CA GLY A 56 -3.88 14.43 7.04
C GLY A 56 -2.56 14.47 7.80
N ASP A 57 -1.59 13.63 7.40
CA ASP A 57 -0.19 13.85 7.77
C ASP A 57 0.45 14.68 6.65
N VAL A 58 0.77 15.94 6.95
CA VAL A 58 1.60 16.78 6.07
C VAL A 58 2.95 16.08 5.85
N MET A 59 3.46 16.13 4.62
CA MET A 59 4.75 15.53 4.27
C MET A 59 5.91 16.31 4.92
N SER A 60 6.24 15.97 6.17
CA SER A 60 7.28 16.66 6.97
C SER A 60 8.67 16.64 6.34
N GLY A 61 8.98 15.65 5.48
CA GLY A 61 10.20 15.62 4.67
C GLY A 61 10.24 16.66 3.54
N LEU A 62 9.21 17.50 3.41
CA LEU A 62 9.09 18.62 2.48
C LEU A 62 8.64 19.91 3.21
N GLU A 63 8.62 19.93 4.55
CA GLU A 63 8.33 21.13 5.32
C GLU A 63 9.56 22.04 5.34
N TYR A 64 9.48 23.20 4.71
CA TYR A 64 10.60 24.13 4.69
C TYR A 64 10.72 24.92 6.01
N SER A 65 11.89 25.03 6.66
CA SER A 65 13.20 24.43 6.32
C SER A 65 13.39 23.06 6.96
N CYS A 66 13.75 22.04 6.18
CA CYS A 66 14.15 20.73 6.72
C CYS A 66 15.29 20.07 5.93
N ASP A 67 16.46 19.91 6.58
CA ASP A 67 17.48 18.94 6.19
C ASP A 67 17.00 17.50 6.49
N GLY A 68 16.99 16.65 5.46
CA GLY A 68 16.55 15.26 5.61
C GLY A 68 17.36 14.46 6.63
N TYR A 69 18.68 14.67 6.71
CA TYR A 69 19.56 14.01 7.66
C TYR A 69 19.40 14.56 9.08
N MET A 70 19.10 15.84 9.27
CA MET A 70 18.77 16.42 10.59
C MET A 70 17.43 15.92 11.13
N HIS A 71 16.39 15.91 10.28
CA HIS A 71 14.98 15.78 10.68
C HIS A 71 14.30 14.50 10.18
N LEU A 72 15.09 13.48 9.79
CA LEU A 72 14.66 12.08 9.65
C LEU A 72 14.18 11.50 11.01
N ALA A 73 13.02 11.98 11.46
CA ALA A 73 12.04 11.13 12.07
C ALA A 73 11.77 9.97 11.10
N LYS A 74 11.90 8.73 11.59
CA LYS A 74 11.70 7.52 10.77
C LYS A 74 10.33 7.64 10.09
N PRO A 75 10.23 7.73 8.74
CA PRO A 75 8.98 8.08 8.10
C PRO A 75 7.89 7.10 8.51
N LYS A 76 6.75 7.64 8.98
CA LYS A 76 5.57 6.86 9.35
C LYS A 76 5.26 5.93 8.18
N ALA A 77 5.19 4.62 8.43
CA ALA A 77 5.15 3.61 7.36
C ALA A 77 3.91 3.66 6.44
N VAL A 78 2.96 4.55 6.75
CA VAL A 78 1.96 5.11 5.83
C VAL A 78 1.79 6.58 6.23
N ILE A 79 2.20 7.51 5.37
CA ILE A 79 1.72 8.90 5.40
C ILE A 79 0.48 8.93 4.52
N ILE A 80 -0.64 9.46 5.03
CA ILE A 80 -1.80 9.78 4.21
C ILE A 80 -1.72 11.27 3.91
N PRO A 81 -1.43 11.68 2.65
CA PRO A 81 -1.33 13.08 2.30
C PRO A 81 -2.59 13.86 2.67
N TYR A 82 -2.42 15.14 2.96
CA TYR A 82 -3.53 16.05 3.21
C TYR A 82 -4.51 16.07 2.02
N SER A 83 -3.98 16.13 0.80
CA SER A 83 -4.75 16.05 -0.46
C SER A 83 -5.69 14.85 -0.54
N SER A 84 -5.16 13.66 -0.27
CA SER A 84 -5.90 12.39 -0.31
C SER A 84 -6.97 12.32 0.77
N SER A 85 -6.69 12.90 1.94
CA SER A 85 -7.62 12.99 3.07
C SER A 85 -8.78 13.93 2.77
N LEU A 86 -8.52 15.09 2.16
CA LEU A 86 -9.55 16.05 1.74
C LEU A 86 -10.49 15.47 0.67
N ILE A 87 -9.96 14.72 -0.30
CA ILE A 87 -10.80 13.96 -1.27
C ILE A 87 -11.72 12.98 -0.53
N CYS A 88 -11.22 12.29 0.50
CA CYS A 88 -12.04 11.36 1.28
C CYS A 88 -13.14 12.08 2.07
N ILE A 89 -12.85 13.25 2.66
CA ILE A 89 -13.82 14.12 3.34
C ILE A 89 -14.99 14.50 2.42
N THR A 90 -14.71 14.93 1.18
CA THR A 90 -15.75 15.28 0.20
C THR A 90 -16.67 14.11 -0.22
N ARG A 91 -16.40 12.89 0.26
CA ARG A 91 -17.17 11.68 -0.05
C ARG A 91 -17.95 11.13 1.16
N VAL A 92 -17.85 11.76 2.33
CA VAL A 92 -18.52 11.30 3.56
C VAL A 92 -20.03 11.56 3.51
N CYS A 93 -20.44 12.80 3.23
CA CYS A 93 -21.83 13.20 3.04
C CYS A 93 -21.92 14.48 2.19
N SER A 94 -23.14 14.91 1.84
CA SER A 94 -23.38 16.15 1.08
C SER A 94 -22.82 17.37 1.81
N LEU A 95 -23.16 17.56 3.09
CA LEU A 95 -22.69 18.68 3.91
C LEU A 95 -21.16 18.76 3.94
N TRP A 96 -20.46 17.64 4.17
CA TRP A 96 -19.00 17.64 4.20
C TRP A 96 -18.39 17.95 2.83
N SER A 97 -19.04 17.52 1.73
CA SER A 97 -18.64 17.92 0.38
C SER A 97 -18.89 19.40 0.10
N GLU A 98 -19.95 19.98 0.65
CA GLU A 98 -20.34 21.37 0.50
C GLU A 98 -19.41 22.28 1.30
N VAL A 99 -19.28 22.06 2.61
CA VAL A 99 -18.40 22.79 3.53
C VAL A 99 -16.94 22.74 3.08
N ALA A 100 -16.47 21.59 2.59
CA ALA A 100 -15.13 21.49 2.03
C ALA A 100 -14.99 22.38 0.77
N ARG A 101 -15.96 22.38 -0.15
CA ARG A 101 -15.94 23.20 -1.38
C ARG A 101 -16.11 24.70 -1.10
N SER A 102 -16.90 25.07 -0.10
CA SER A 102 -17.15 26.46 0.29
C SER A 102 -16.00 27.08 1.10
N CYS A 103 -14.93 26.32 1.40
CA CYS A 103 -13.74 26.82 2.07
C CYS A 103 -12.49 26.73 1.18
N PRO A 104 -12.24 27.74 0.32
CA PRO A 104 -11.08 27.78 -0.57
C PRO A 104 -9.72 27.57 0.10
N ARG A 105 -9.59 27.94 1.39
CA ARG A 105 -8.36 27.75 2.17
C ARG A 105 -7.95 26.28 2.27
N LEU A 106 -8.90 25.34 2.29
CA LEU A 106 -8.63 23.90 2.34
C LEU A 106 -7.93 23.40 1.07
N TRP A 107 -8.12 24.08 -0.06
CA TRP A 107 -7.63 23.64 -1.37
C TRP A 107 -6.29 24.28 -1.77
N THR A 108 -5.65 25.02 -0.86
CA THR A 108 -4.38 25.72 -1.14
C THR A 108 -3.15 24.80 -1.06
N LEU A 109 -3.20 23.71 -0.29
CA LEU A 109 -2.11 22.75 -0.14
C LEU A 109 -2.24 21.56 -1.11
N VAL A 110 -1.33 21.51 -2.07
CA VAL A 110 -1.30 20.52 -3.17
C VAL A 110 -0.16 19.53 -2.94
N GLU A 111 -0.43 18.52 -2.11
CA GLU A 111 0.49 17.41 -1.86
C GLU A 111 0.28 16.26 -2.86
N VAL A 112 1.34 15.85 -3.55
CA VAL A 112 1.32 14.68 -4.44
C VAL A 112 2.56 13.83 -4.14
N PRO A 113 2.44 12.71 -3.38
CA PRO A 113 3.58 11.90 -2.93
C PRO A 113 4.12 10.98 -4.04
N PHE A 114 3.38 10.84 -5.14
CA PHE A 114 3.75 10.12 -6.34
C PHE A 114 2.78 10.48 -7.49
N PRO A 115 3.21 10.94 -8.68
CA PRO A 115 2.29 11.33 -9.75
C PRO A 115 1.54 10.14 -10.39
N ARG A 116 0.24 10.02 -10.12
CA ARG A 116 -0.66 9.02 -10.71
C ARG A 116 -1.70 9.68 -11.60
N GLY A 117 -2.43 8.85 -12.36
CA GLY A 117 -3.55 9.29 -13.20
C GLY A 117 -4.72 9.96 -12.45
N ILE A 118 -4.80 9.88 -11.11
CA ILE A 118 -5.81 10.59 -10.31
C ILE A 118 -5.33 11.98 -9.85
N ASP A 119 -4.02 12.18 -9.65
CA ASP A 119 -3.52 13.39 -8.99
C ASP A 119 -3.64 14.63 -9.88
N HIS A 120 -3.60 14.49 -11.21
CA HIS A 120 -3.89 15.60 -12.11
C HIS A 120 -5.35 16.11 -11.99
N ILE A 121 -6.29 15.24 -11.58
CA ILE A 121 -7.68 15.62 -11.30
C ILE A 121 -7.74 16.37 -9.97
N PHE A 122 -7.01 15.91 -8.96
CA PHE A 122 -6.92 16.61 -7.66
C PHE A 122 -6.25 17.99 -7.81
N VAL A 123 -5.12 18.09 -8.51
CA VAL A 123 -4.42 19.37 -8.76
C VAL A 123 -5.37 20.36 -9.45
N ARG A 124 -6.12 19.91 -10.47
CA ARG A 124 -7.15 20.74 -11.12
C ARG A 124 -8.23 21.20 -10.14
N LEU A 125 -8.78 20.28 -9.35
CA LEU A 125 -9.82 20.58 -8.36
C LEU A 125 -9.31 21.57 -7.29
N CYS A 126 -8.03 21.49 -6.93
CA CYS A 126 -7.37 22.49 -6.09
C CYS A 126 -7.29 23.86 -6.79
N LEU A 127 -6.83 23.93 -8.05
CA LEU A 127 -6.75 25.19 -8.80
C LEU A 127 -8.12 25.90 -8.91
N GLU A 128 -9.19 25.11 -9.10
CA GLU A 128 -10.59 25.54 -9.18
C GLU A 128 -11.12 26.02 -7.81
N LEU A 129 -11.15 25.14 -6.81
CA LEU A 129 -11.81 25.42 -5.52
C LEU A 129 -11.04 26.38 -4.60
N SER A 130 -9.74 26.59 -4.85
CA SER A 130 -8.93 27.58 -4.10
C SER A 130 -9.25 29.05 -4.44
N ALA A 131 -10.17 29.32 -5.37
CA ALA A 131 -10.76 30.65 -5.61
C ALA A 131 -9.72 31.80 -5.73
N GLY A 132 -8.62 31.57 -6.46
CA GLY A 132 -7.56 32.56 -6.67
C GLY A 132 -6.48 32.61 -5.59
N ILE A 133 -6.74 32.14 -4.36
CA ILE A 133 -5.82 32.20 -3.21
C ILE A 133 -4.44 31.58 -3.55
N PRO A 134 -3.31 32.13 -3.04
CA PRO A 134 -1.99 31.56 -3.26
C PRO A 134 -1.83 30.11 -2.78
N LEU A 135 -0.99 29.35 -3.47
CA LEU A 135 -0.93 27.89 -3.41
C LEU A 135 0.42 27.35 -2.94
N ILE A 136 0.42 26.15 -2.38
CA ILE A 136 1.61 25.41 -1.94
C ILE A 136 1.67 24.09 -2.72
N LEU A 137 2.69 23.91 -3.57
CA LEU A 137 2.96 22.63 -4.25
C LEU A 137 4.01 21.83 -3.49
N ARG A 138 3.70 20.56 -3.19
CA ARG A 138 4.65 19.59 -2.65
C ARG A 138 4.57 18.30 -3.47
N LEU A 139 5.42 18.22 -4.48
CA LEU A 139 5.51 17.11 -5.42
C LEU A 139 6.66 16.20 -5.02
N ASN A 140 6.38 14.93 -4.71
CA ASN A 140 7.38 13.90 -4.41
C ASN A 140 7.26 12.75 -5.41
N GLY A 141 8.40 12.19 -5.81
CA GLY A 141 8.54 10.91 -6.52
C GLY A 141 9.68 10.05 -5.97
N MET A 142 10.47 10.59 -5.02
CA MET A 142 11.59 9.92 -4.34
C MET A 142 11.11 8.90 -3.28
N MET A 143 9.86 8.97 -2.85
CA MET A 143 9.26 8.00 -1.93
C MET A 143 9.01 6.59 -2.51
N LEU A 144 9.31 6.35 -3.80
CA LEU A 144 9.25 5.00 -4.36
C LEU A 144 10.28 4.06 -3.71
N ALA A 145 9.85 2.84 -3.38
CA ALA A 145 10.78 1.78 -3.00
C ALA A 145 11.71 1.46 -4.19
N PRO A 146 13.04 1.32 -3.99
CA PRO A 146 13.99 1.07 -5.09
C PRO A 146 13.59 -0.14 -5.95
N GLY A 147 13.30 0.12 -7.22
CA GLY A 147 12.84 -0.88 -8.20
C GLY A 147 11.32 -0.95 -8.40
N ALA A 148 10.52 -0.09 -7.76
CA ALA A 148 9.15 0.16 -8.19
C ALA A 148 9.13 0.79 -9.61
N PRO A 149 8.13 0.48 -10.46
CA PRO A 149 8.08 1.02 -11.81
C PRO A 149 7.75 2.52 -11.79
N ASP A 150 8.51 3.30 -12.57
CA ASP A 150 8.29 4.74 -12.73
C ASP A 150 6.86 5.05 -13.21
N PRO A 151 6.31 6.23 -12.85
CA PRO A 151 5.01 6.63 -13.35
C PRO A 151 5.10 6.88 -14.87
N PRO A 152 4.05 6.56 -15.65
CA PRO A 152 3.97 6.96 -17.05
C PRO A 152 4.18 8.48 -17.19
N LEU A 153 5.18 8.89 -17.98
CA LEU A 153 5.59 10.30 -18.17
C LEU A 153 4.42 11.24 -18.50
N VAL A 154 3.39 10.71 -19.17
CA VAL A 154 2.12 11.40 -19.47
C VAL A 154 1.47 11.98 -18.21
N PHE A 155 1.41 11.25 -17.10
CA PHE A 155 0.79 11.74 -15.86
C PHE A 155 1.61 12.86 -15.21
N CYS A 156 2.94 12.73 -15.19
CA CYS A 156 3.83 13.81 -14.75
C CYS A 156 3.62 15.06 -15.59
N ARG A 157 3.67 14.93 -16.92
CA ARG A 157 3.50 16.07 -17.85
C ARG A 157 2.11 16.71 -17.73
N SER A 158 1.04 15.92 -17.58
CA SER A 158 -0.32 16.43 -17.36
C SER A 158 -0.48 17.17 -16.03
N LEU A 159 0.18 16.71 -14.96
CA LEU A 159 0.23 17.41 -13.68
C LEU A 159 1.03 18.71 -13.78
N VAL A 160 2.21 18.64 -14.40
CA VAL A 160 3.12 19.79 -14.52
C VAL A 160 2.56 20.87 -15.46
N ASN A 161 1.80 20.51 -16.50
CA ASN A 161 0.99 21.46 -17.28
C ASN A 161 0.06 22.29 -16.39
N LEU A 162 -0.62 21.66 -15.41
CA LEU A 162 -1.53 22.37 -14.49
C LEU A 162 -0.75 23.29 -13.55
N VAL A 163 0.38 22.83 -13.01
CA VAL A 163 1.28 23.67 -12.20
C VAL A 163 1.74 24.90 -13.00
N ALA A 164 2.21 24.70 -14.24
CA ALA A 164 2.66 25.78 -15.11
C ALA A 164 1.53 26.76 -15.47
N SER A 165 0.31 26.27 -15.72
CA SER A 165 -0.86 27.12 -15.99
C SER A 165 -1.27 28.04 -14.83
N ALA A 166 -0.78 27.76 -13.62
CA ALA A 166 -1.03 28.53 -12.41
C ALA A 166 0.25 29.19 -11.84
N ALA A 167 1.32 29.33 -12.63
CA ALA A 167 2.65 29.78 -12.20
C ALA A 167 2.63 30.98 -11.21
N SER A 168 1.87 32.03 -11.53
CA SER A 168 1.77 33.25 -10.73
C SER A 168 1.12 33.09 -9.36
N ARG A 169 0.37 32.00 -9.13
CA ARG A 169 -0.36 31.72 -7.88
C ARG A 169 0.43 30.89 -6.87
N TRP A 170 1.53 30.25 -7.24
CA TRP A 170 2.29 29.43 -6.29
C TRP A 170 3.13 30.30 -5.35
N LYS A 171 2.88 30.17 -4.04
CA LYS A 171 3.63 30.78 -2.94
C LYS A 171 4.81 29.91 -2.51
N GLU A 172 4.64 28.59 -2.55
CA GLU A 172 5.68 27.59 -2.25
C GLU A 172 5.68 26.52 -3.34
N VAL A 173 6.86 26.19 -3.87
CA VAL A 173 7.08 25.10 -4.84
C VAL A 173 8.20 24.20 -4.33
N SER A 174 7.83 23.00 -3.87
CA SER A 174 8.77 21.91 -3.58
C SER A 174 8.57 20.79 -4.60
N ILE A 175 9.63 20.43 -5.32
CA ILE A 175 9.65 19.37 -6.33
C ILE A 175 10.82 18.42 -6.05
N SER A 176 10.51 17.20 -5.62
CA SER A 176 11.42 16.10 -5.36
C SER A 176 11.10 14.95 -6.33
N LEU A 177 11.94 14.67 -7.33
CA LEU A 177 11.62 13.71 -8.41
C LEU A 177 12.80 12.80 -8.81
N GLY A 178 12.46 11.57 -9.20
CA GLY A 178 13.41 10.60 -9.76
C GLY A 178 13.87 10.92 -11.19
N ALA A 179 14.69 10.04 -11.75
CA ALA A 179 15.45 10.21 -13.01
C ALA A 179 14.63 10.26 -14.33
N LYS A 180 13.41 10.81 -14.34
CA LYS A 180 12.52 10.92 -15.52
C LYS A 180 11.92 12.32 -15.61
N LEU A 181 12.55 13.16 -16.44
CA LEU A 181 12.47 14.61 -16.31
C LEU A 181 11.84 15.32 -17.52
N ASP A 182 11.59 14.59 -18.61
CA ASP A 182 10.74 14.99 -19.75
C ASP A 182 9.29 15.34 -19.33
N GLY A 183 8.91 14.98 -18.09
CA GLY A 183 7.66 15.44 -17.47
C GLY A 183 7.69 16.92 -17.03
N LEU A 184 8.87 17.54 -16.91
CA LEU A 184 9.07 18.91 -16.41
C LEU A 184 9.10 19.99 -17.50
N ASP A 185 9.14 19.62 -18.78
CA ASP A 185 9.17 20.56 -19.90
C ASP A 185 8.12 21.69 -19.85
N PRO A 186 6.88 21.49 -19.38
CA PRO A 186 5.91 22.59 -19.29
C PRO A 186 6.32 23.70 -18.31
N LEU A 187 7.13 23.40 -17.29
CA LEU A 187 7.73 24.42 -16.42
C LEU A 187 8.90 25.11 -17.10
N ARG A 188 9.74 24.36 -17.82
CA ARG A 188 10.93 24.87 -18.54
C ARG A 188 10.59 25.83 -19.70
N MET A 189 9.36 25.74 -20.22
CA MET A 189 8.83 26.60 -21.28
C MET A 189 8.26 27.94 -20.78
N LEU A 190 8.13 28.16 -19.47
CA LEU A 190 7.60 29.41 -18.94
C LEU A 190 8.59 30.57 -19.08
N PRO A 191 8.13 31.82 -19.29
CA PRO A 191 9.02 32.98 -19.26
C PRO A 191 9.58 33.23 -17.85
N PRO A 192 10.83 33.71 -17.72
CA PRO A 192 11.42 34.12 -16.44
C PRO A 192 10.52 35.10 -15.67
N GLY A 193 10.32 34.87 -14.37
CA GLY A 193 9.47 35.73 -13.53
C GLY A 193 7.97 35.39 -13.53
N SER A 194 7.54 34.34 -14.25
CA SER A 194 6.13 33.85 -14.22
C SER A 194 5.59 33.58 -12.81
N PHE A 195 6.46 33.27 -11.86
CA PHE A 195 6.15 32.88 -10.49
C PHE A 195 6.07 34.09 -9.54
N THR A 196 5.25 35.08 -9.86
CA THR A 196 5.22 36.38 -9.17
C THR A 196 4.94 36.31 -7.66
N SER A 197 4.08 35.39 -7.20
CA SER A 197 3.77 35.21 -5.75
C SER A 197 4.74 34.29 -4.99
N LEU A 198 5.77 33.75 -5.64
CA LEU A 198 6.61 32.69 -5.07
C LEU A 198 7.54 33.21 -3.98
N GLU A 199 7.26 32.83 -2.74
CA GLU A 199 8.10 33.13 -1.57
C GLU A 199 9.16 32.04 -1.32
N ARG A 200 8.91 30.80 -1.77
CA ARG A 200 9.71 29.63 -1.40
C ARG A 200 9.88 28.64 -2.56
N ALA A 201 11.12 28.20 -2.81
CA ALA A 201 11.44 27.20 -3.82
C ALA A 201 12.41 26.11 -3.30
N SER A 202 12.12 24.84 -3.59
CA SER A 202 12.98 23.69 -3.29
C SER A 202 12.93 22.70 -4.44
N ILE A 203 14.07 22.41 -5.07
CA ILE A 203 14.15 21.54 -6.26
C ILE A 203 15.21 20.46 -6.05
N GLN A 204 14.75 19.21 -5.99
CA GLN A 204 15.54 17.99 -5.84
C GLN A 204 15.24 17.02 -6.98
N LEU A 205 16.22 16.79 -7.86
CA LEU A 205 16.10 15.82 -8.95
C LEU A 205 17.16 14.73 -8.76
N GLU A 206 16.81 13.45 -8.89
CA GLU A 206 17.78 12.35 -8.75
C GLU A 206 18.48 12.05 -10.07
N LEU A 207 19.64 12.68 -10.28
CA LEU A 207 20.31 12.73 -11.57
C LEU A 207 21.39 11.65 -11.78
N ARG A 208 21.22 10.47 -11.16
CA ARG A 208 22.24 9.37 -11.10
C ARG A 208 22.78 8.92 -12.46
N ASN A 209 22.00 9.05 -13.54
CA ASN A 209 22.33 8.52 -14.86
C ASN A 209 22.74 9.60 -15.88
N TRP A 210 22.86 10.88 -15.49
CA TRP A 210 23.25 11.92 -16.45
C TRP A 210 24.77 12.03 -16.58
N GLY A 211 25.26 11.82 -17.81
CA GLY A 211 26.63 12.16 -18.20
C GLY A 211 26.88 13.67 -18.12
N ALA A 212 28.11 14.06 -17.79
CA ALA A 212 28.51 15.42 -17.40
C ALA A 212 28.37 16.51 -18.48
N HIS A 213 27.82 16.19 -19.67
CA HIS A 213 27.74 17.09 -20.82
C HIS A 213 26.30 17.48 -21.22
N GLN A 214 25.27 16.94 -20.56
CA GLN A 214 23.87 17.31 -20.86
C GLN A 214 23.39 18.45 -19.94
N SER A 215 22.65 19.40 -20.50
CA SER A 215 22.06 20.51 -19.74
C SER A 215 20.96 19.99 -18.81
N ARG A 216 21.12 20.21 -17.51
CA ARG A 216 20.16 19.77 -16.50
C ARG A 216 18.94 20.72 -16.44
N PRO A 217 17.71 20.22 -16.26
CA PRO A 217 16.46 20.98 -16.38
C PRO A 217 16.08 21.77 -15.13
N ASP A 218 16.61 21.40 -13.97
CA ASP A 218 16.66 22.25 -12.77
C ASP A 218 17.32 23.60 -13.08
N SER A 219 18.35 23.67 -13.95
CA SER A 219 18.93 24.93 -14.42
C SER A 219 17.88 25.83 -15.09
N ASP A 220 17.03 25.25 -15.94
CA ASP A 220 15.91 25.96 -16.59
C ASP A 220 14.83 26.36 -15.58
N ILE A 221 14.49 25.46 -14.65
CA ILE A 221 13.47 25.71 -13.62
C ILE A 221 13.93 26.83 -12.68
N TRP A 222 15.17 26.79 -12.17
CA TRP A 222 15.74 27.87 -11.36
C TRP A 222 15.83 29.18 -12.14
N ARG A 223 16.21 29.18 -13.42
CA ARG A 223 16.17 30.36 -14.30
C ARG A 223 14.77 31.01 -14.38
N ILE A 224 13.70 30.26 -14.09
CA ILE A 224 12.31 30.71 -14.13
C ILE A 224 11.75 31.08 -12.75
N LEU A 225 12.16 30.38 -11.68
CA LEU A 225 11.76 30.64 -10.30
C LEU A 225 12.53 31.83 -9.66
N MET A 226 13.85 31.90 -9.86
CA MET A 226 14.74 32.86 -9.22
C MET A 226 14.44 34.35 -9.49
N PRO A 227 13.89 34.76 -10.66
CA PRO A 227 13.50 36.15 -10.89
C PRO A 227 12.25 36.61 -10.12
N SER A 228 11.62 35.76 -9.30
CA SER A 228 10.43 36.17 -8.53
C SER A 228 10.77 37.26 -7.50
N PRO A 229 10.07 38.41 -7.51
CA PRO A 229 10.31 39.49 -6.55
C PRO A 229 9.90 39.11 -5.12
N SER A 230 9.07 38.07 -4.97
CA SER A 230 8.55 37.57 -3.70
C SER A 230 9.49 36.57 -3.02
N LEU A 231 10.50 36.06 -3.71
CA LEU A 231 11.33 34.93 -3.24
C LEU A 231 12.16 35.29 -2.00
N ARG A 232 12.00 34.52 -0.92
CA ARG A 232 12.72 34.66 0.36
C ARG A 232 13.41 33.38 0.80
N ALA A 233 12.90 32.21 0.39
CA ALA A 233 13.52 30.90 0.67
C ALA A 233 13.88 30.15 -0.61
N VAL A 234 15.11 29.62 -0.65
CA VAL A 234 15.61 28.74 -1.72
C VAL A 234 16.35 27.56 -1.14
N ASP A 235 16.25 26.41 -1.79
CA ASP A 235 16.79 25.14 -1.32
C ASP A 235 17.27 24.30 -2.51
N PHE A 236 18.60 24.33 -2.72
CA PHE A 236 19.29 23.68 -3.83
C PHE A 236 19.75 22.29 -3.39
N TRP A 237 19.40 21.23 -4.12
CA TRP A 237 19.70 19.84 -3.70
C TRP A 237 20.83 19.13 -4.46
N ASP A 238 21.44 19.78 -5.44
CA ASP A 238 22.45 19.22 -6.31
C ASP A 238 23.54 20.28 -6.63
N ASP A 239 24.71 19.81 -7.04
CA ASP A 239 25.99 20.52 -7.22
C ASP A 239 25.86 21.76 -8.16
N PRO A 240 25.88 23.00 -7.64
CA PRO A 240 25.66 24.24 -8.41
C PRO A 240 26.52 24.35 -9.67
N ARG A 241 27.72 23.79 -9.65
CA ARG A 241 28.68 23.84 -10.77
C ARG A 241 28.25 23.08 -12.02
N ARG A 242 27.36 22.10 -11.87
CA ARG A 242 26.75 21.37 -12.99
C ARG A 242 25.71 22.22 -13.73
N HIS A 243 25.49 23.44 -13.26
CA HIS A 243 24.61 24.45 -13.84
C HIS A 243 25.44 25.70 -14.19
N PRO A 244 26.41 25.65 -15.14
CA PRO A 244 27.28 26.79 -15.47
C PRO A 244 26.53 28.04 -15.99
N GLN A 245 25.23 27.90 -16.31
CA GLN A 245 24.31 28.99 -16.61
C GLN A 245 23.71 29.63 -15.35
N LEU A 246 23.52 28.87 -14.26
CA LEU A 246 23.24 29.40 -12.92
C LEU A 246 24.54 29.92 -12.30
N ARG A 247 25.09 31.00 -12.85
CA ARG A 247 26.10 31.80 -12.13
C ARG A 247 25.41 32.41 -10.92
N ILE A 248 25.41 31.71 -9.77
CA ILE A 248 24.63 32.13 -8.60
C ILE A 248 25.04 33.54 -8.12
N ALA A 249 26.32 33.90 -8.25
CA ALA A 249 26.84 35.25 -7.98
C ALA A 249 26.26 36.36 -8.90
N SER A 250 25.62 36.03 -10.04
CA SER A 250 24.89 37.00 -10.87
C SER A 250 23.39 37.05 -10.58
N MET A 251 22.88 36.24 -9.65
CA MET A 251 21.48 36.27 -9.23
C MET A 251 21.28 37.23 -8.04
N SER A 252 20.15 37.93 -8.00
CA SER A 252 19.85 38.88 -6.92
C SER A 252 19.37 38.17 -5.65
N LEU A 253 20.26 37.43 -4.98
CA LEU A 253 19.96 36.74 -3.72
C LEU A 253 19.79 37.68 -2.52
N ARG A 254 19.85 39.01 -2.74
CA ARG A 254 19.76 40.06 -1.71
C ARG A 254 18.49 40.03 -0.85
N ASN A 255 17.44 39.34 -1.30
CA ASN A 255 16.18 39.17 -0.58
C ASN A 255 16.01 37.77 0.07
N ILE A 256 16.96 36.86 -0.12
CA ILE A 256 16.92 35.54 0.51
C ILE A 256 17.21 35.68 2.01
N THR A 257 16.26 35.24 2.82
CA THR A 257 16.38 35.10 4.28
C THR A 257 16.57 33.63 4.70
N HIS A 258 16.40 32.70 3.77
CA HIS A 258 16.35 31.26 4.05
C HIS A 258 17.03 30.48 2.91
N LEU A 259 18.14 29.81 3.20
CA LEU A 259 19.03 29.25 2.19
C LEU A 259 19.44 27.81 2.53
N GLY A 260 18.98 26.84 1.73
CA GLY A 260 19.42 25.46 1.73
C GLY A 260 20.43 25.19 0.59
N LEU A 261 21.57 24.61 0.93
CA LEU A 261 22.67 24.28 0.02
C LEU A 261 23.10 22.83 0.26
N ASN A 262 22.49 21.89 -0.46
CA ASN A 262 22.75 20.46 -0.32
C ASN A 262 23.56 19.95 -1.53
N GLN A 263 24.59 19.13 -1.27
CA GLN A 263 25.57 18.65 -2.26
C GLN A 263 26.36 19.76 -2.97
N ILE A 264 26.43 20.96 -2.38
CA ILE A 264 27.35 22.02 -2.83
C ILE A 264 28.81 21.58 -2.66
N ARG A 265 29.71 22.18 -3.46
CA ARG A 265 31.16 21.98 -3.37
C ARG A 265 31.87 23.19 -2.74
N ASN A 266 32.94 22.88 -2.00
CA ASN A 266 33.52 23.72 -0.96
C ASN A 266 33.88 25.17 -1.40
N ASN A 267 34.42 25.38 -2.61
CA ASN A 267 34.81 26.72 -3.06
C ASN A 267 33.69 27.61 -3.62
N GLU A 268 32.44 27.14 -3.74
CA GLU A 268 31.29 27.97 -4.13
C GLU A 268 30.58 28.62 -2.93
N LEU A 269 30.67 28.01 -1.74
CA LEU A 269 29.91 28.43 -0.56
C LEU A 269 30.12 29.93 -0.26
N LYS A 270 31.37 30.38 -0.22
CA LYS A 270 31.75 31.78 -0.03
C LYS A 270 31.07 32.77 -1.01
N ASP A 271 31.00 32.43 -2.29
CA ASP A 271 30.47 33.32 -3.33
C ASP A 271 28.93 33.44 -3.23
N ILE A 272 28.25 32.37 -2.78
CA ILE A 272 26.82 32.38 -2.49
C ILE A 272 26.53 33.15 -1.19
N LEU A 273 27.32 32.94 -0.12
CA LEU A 273 27.15 33.66 1.14
C LEU A 273 27.35 35.17 0.98
N ALA A 274 28.35 35.59 0.19
CA ALA A 274 28.56 37.00 -0.17
C ALA A 274 27.35 37.62 -0.91
N ALA A 275 26.60 36.82 -1.69
CA ALA A 275 25.38 37.27 -2.36
C ALA A 275 24.13 37.31 -1.44
N CYS A 276 24.20 36.73 -0.23
CA CYS A 276 23.06 36.53 0.68
C CYS A 276 23.15 37.32 2.01
N PRO A 277 23.39 38.65 2.02
CA PRO A 277 23.59 39.43 3.26
C PRO A 277 22.35 39.56 4.16
N ARG A 278 21.20 38.98 3.75
CA ARG A 278 19.95 38.93 4.54
C ARG A 278 19.60 37.55 5.09
N VAL A 279 20.47 36.54 4.94
CA VAL A 279 20.19 35.18 5.43
C VAL A 279 19.97 35.15 6.94
N GLU A 280 18.87 34.52 7.36
CA GLU A 280 18.42 34.31 8.74
C GLU A 280 18.47 32.81 9.10
N VAL A 281 18.22 31.94 8.12
CA VAL A 281 18.41 30.48 8.21
C VAL A 281 19.35 30.01 7.10
N LEU A 282 20.47 29.39 7.46
CA LEU A 282 21.44 28.79 6.54
C LEU A 282 21.56 27.29 6.83
N GLN A 283 21.25 26.46 5.84
CA GLN A 283 21.45 25.01 5.85
C GLN A 283 22.48 24.65 4.79
N VAL A 284 23.57 24.00 5.18
CA VAL A 284 24.62 23.50 4.27
C VAL A 284 24.85 22.02 4.52
N MET A 285 24.46 21.19 3.55
CA MET A 285 24.84 19.79 3.51
C MET A 285 25.89 19.59 2.41
N LEU A 286 27.11 19.25 2.80
CA LEU A 286 28.15 18.83 1.87
C LEU A 286 27.96 17.33 1.56
N GLY A 287 28.33 16.93 0.35
CA GLY A 287 28.12 15.55 -0.10
C GLY A 287 29.03 14.58 0.66
N LEU A 288 28.45 13.53 1.25
CA LEU A 288 29.17 12.40 1.87
C LEU A 288 29.94 11.58 0.81
N THR A 289 31.05 12.13 0.31
CA THR A 289 31.90 11.55 -0.74
C THR A 289 32.94 10.57 -0.20
N LEU A 290 33.29 10.69 1.08
CA LEU A 290 34.41 9.97 1.69
C LEU A 290 33.97 8.61 2.23
N ALA A 291 34.55 7.55 1.67
CA ALA A 291 34.59 6.26 2.34
C ALA A 291 35.40 6.38 3.64
N PRO A 292 35.00 5.71 4.74
CA PRO A 292 35.64 5.88 6.04
C PRO A 292 37.12 5.49 5.97
N GLY A 293 38.00 6.48 6.12
CA GLY A 293 39.46 6.31 6.07
C GLY A 293 40.19 7.22 5.08
N GLN A 294 39.51 7.86 4.13
CA GLN A 294 40.13 8.96 3.37
C GLN A 294 40.08 10.26 4.21
N PRO A 295 41.19 11.02 4.30
CA PRO A 295 41.19 12.34 4.93
C PRO A 295 40.42 13.37 4.09
N ASP A 296 39.75 14.31 4.76
CA ASP A 296 39.02 15.46 4.18
C ASP A 296 39.98 16.48 3.53
N THR A 297 40.66 16.10 2.44
CA THR A 297 41.69 16.91 1.75
C THR A 297 41.15 18.12 0.99
N TYR A 298 39.84 18.40 1.07
CA TYR A 298 39.17 19.50 0.40
C TYR A 298 38.97 20.70 1.33
N ALA A 299 40.07 21.30 1.79
CA ALA A 299 40.04 22.54 2.56
C ALA A 299 39.11 23.57 1.91
N LEU A 300 38.15 24.10 2.68
CA LEU A 300 37.19 25.12 2.25
C LEU A 300 37.95 26.44 1.99
N PRO A 301 38.07 26.93 0.73
CA PRO A 301 38.83 28.15 0.43
C PRO A 301 37.94 29.38 0.66
N MET A 302 37.77 29.69 1.94
CA MET A 302 36.95 30.80 2.43
C MET A 302 37.73 32.12 2.41
N PRO A 303 37.04 33.27 2.26
CA PRO A 303 37.65 34.58 2.52
C PRO A 303 37.96 34.72 4.02
N PRO A 304 38.86 35.65 4.43
CA PRO A 304 39.27 35.79 5.83
C PRO A 304 38.14 36.24 6.78
N SER A 305 37.02 36.76 6.27
CA SER A 305 35.82 37.00 7.07
C SER A 305 34.54 36.97 6.21
N ILE A 306 33.44 36.49 6.79
CA ILE A 306 32.08 36.57 6.26
C ILE A 306 31.15 37.06 7.38
N MET A 307 30.63 38.29 7.25
CA MET A 307 29.67 38.85 8.20
C MET A 307 28.22 38.51 7.79
N LEU A 308 27.60 37.55 8.46
CA LEU A 308 26.17 37.22 8.29
C LEU A 308 25.36 37.83 9.44
N GLY A 309 25.29 39.17 9.47
CA GLY A 309 24.68 39.97 10.57
C GLY A 309 23.20 39.73 10.86
N ARG A 310 22.52 38.86 10.10
CA ARG A 310 21.13 38.42 10.33
C ARG A 310 20.99 36.93 10.63
N LEU A 311 22.04 36.12 10.51
CA LEU A 311 21.96 34.68 10.68
C LEU A 311 21.53 34.33 12.11
N ARG A 312 20.50 33.50 12.22
CA ARG A 312 19.92 33.01 13.49
C ARG A 312 20.05 31.51 13.65
N VAL A 313 19.82 30.77 12.56
CA VAL A 313 19.87 29.30 12.54
C VAL A 313 20.90 28.85 11.53
N LEU A 314 21.92 28.13 12.00
CA LEU A 314 22.94 27.47 11.17
C LEU A 314 22.76 25.95 11.27
N MET A 315 22.62 25.27 10.14
CA MET A 315 22.53 23.81 10.05
C MET A 315 23.65 23.28 9.15
N LEU A 316 24.51 22.41 9.66
CA LEU A 316 25.70 21.88 8.96
C LEU A 316 25.69 20.35 8.92
N SER A 317 25.97 19.77 7.75
CA SER A 317 25.78 18.33 7.51
C SER A 317 26.80 17.75 6.51
N GLY A 318 27.31 16.55 6.78
CA GLY A 318 27.98 15.69 5.79
C GLY A 318 29.48 15.89 5.48
N GLN A 319 30.15 16.93 5.98
CA GLN A 319 31.62 17.05 5.97
C GLN A 319 32.18 17.00 7.40
N ARG A 320 33.39 16.48 7.61
CA ARG A 320 33.99 16.41 8.95
C ARG A 320 34.57 17.75 9.37
N ASP A 321 35.40 18.34 8.52
CA ASP A 321 36.04 19.63 8.78
C ASP A 321 35.20 20.82 8.29
N TRP A 322 34.64 21.59 9.22
CA TRP A 322 33.99 22.88 8.99
C TRP A 322 34.82 24.06 9.50
N GLN A 323 36.03 23.84 9.99
CA GLN A 323 36.85 24.88 10.63
C GLN A 323 37.02 26.13 9.74
N PRO A 324 37.33 26.05 8.42
CA PRO A 324 37.48 27.27 7.63
C PRO A 324 36.18 28.06 7.43
N LEU A 325 35.00 27.43 7.58
CA LEU A 325 33.73 28.16 7.68
C LEU A 325 33.58 28.81 9.06
N TYR A 326 33.85 28.09 10.14
CA TYR A 326 33.79 28.63 11.49
C TYR A 326 34.77 29.79 11.71
N ASP A 327 36.00 29.70 11.21
CA ASP A 327 37.07 30.69 11.38
C ASP A 327 36.79 32.02 10.66
N CYS A 328 36.10 31.99 9.52
CA CYS A 328 35.72 33.22 8.80
C CYS A 328 34.36 33.80 9.24
N LEU A 329 33.45 32.99 9.78
CA LEU A 329 32.07 33.41 10.03
C LEU A 329 31.95 34.33 11.25
N THR A 330 31.22 35.44 11.08
CA THR A 330 30.76 36.33 12.14
C THR A 330 29.24 36.51 12.02
N ALA A 331 28.49 35.97 12.98
CA ALA A 331 27.04 35.80 12.91
C ALA A 331 26.33 36.29 14.20
N PRO A 332 26.35 37.61 14.52
CA PRO A 332 25.98 38.17 15.83
C PRO A 332 24.50 38.02 16.27
N ARG A 333 23.71 37.20 15.58
CA ARG A 333 22.32 36.86 15.93
C ARG A 333 22.06 35.36 16.03
N LEU A 334 23.11 34.53 15.95
CA LEU A 334 23.01 33.07 15.99
C LEU A 334 22.36 32.62 17.31
N ASP A 335 21.12 32.14 17.23
CA ASP A 335 20.37 31.60 18.37
C ASP A 335 20.30 30.06 18.35
N ARG A 336 20.62 29.43 17.21
CA ARG A 336 20.62 27.98 17.03
C ARG A 336 21.72 27.47 16.09
N LEU A 337 22.35 26.37 16.49
CA LEU A 337 23.33 25.61 15.70
C LEU A 337 22.92 24.14 15.68
N ASP A 338 22.74 23.56 14.50
CA ASP A 338 22.51 22.14 14.30
C ASP A 338 23.68 21.54 13.49
N ILE A 339 24.27 20.43 13.95
CA ILE A 339 25.36 19.69 13.30
C ILE A 339 24.92 18.24 13.10
N SER A 340 25.08 17.66 11.90
CA SER A 340 24.63 16.28 11.58
C SER A 340 25.61 15.48 10.73
N GLY A 341 26.14 14.38 11.26
CA GLY A 341 27.05 13.50 10.51
C GLY A 341 28.30 14.24 10.03
N ALA A 342 28.75 15.18 10.86
CA ALA A 342 29.82 16.13 10.64
C ALA A 342 30.64 16.21 11.94
N GLY A 343 31.89 16.66 11.85
CA GLY A 343 32.76 16.76 13.02
C GLY A 343 32.24 17.85 13.96
N VAL A 344 32.30 17.57 15.26
CA VAL A 344 32.25 18.64 16.27
C VAL A 344 33.67 19.16 16.42
N GLN A 345 33.85 20.48 16.40
CA GLN A 345 35.17 21.13 16.41
C GLN A 345 35.12 22.23 17.46
N ALA A 346 35.42 21.89 18.72
CA ALA A 346 35.07 22.71 19.87
C ALA A 346 35.66 24.13 19.76
N ASP A 347 36.97 24.22 19.58
CA ASP A 347 37.74 25.46 19.56
C ASP A 347 37.31 26.39 18.41
N ALA A 348 37.05 25.82 17.22
CA ALA A 348 36.61 26.58 16.04
C ALA A 348 35.20 27.14 16.23
N ILE A 349 34.30 26.35 16.84
CA ILE A 349 32.93 26.79 17.17
C ILE A 349 32.96 27.84 18.29
N GLU A 350 33.79 27.68 19.33
CA GLU A 350 33.96 28.69 20.39
C GLU A 350 34.52 30.00 19.82
N GLY A 351 35.57 29.94 18.99
CA GLY A 351 36.11 31.11 18.29
C GLY A 351 35.09 31.81 17.38
N MET A 352 34.22 31.06 16.70
CA MET A 352 33.09 31.65 15.96
C MET A 352 32.08 32.33 16.89
N LEU A 353 31.74 31.71 18.02
CA LEU A 353 30.76 32.24 18.99
C LEU A 353 31.29 33.49 19.70
N ASP A 354 32.59 33.55 20.00
CA ASP A 354 33.27 34.70 20.62
C ASP A 354 33.37 35.91 19.67
N ARG A 355 33.92 35.71 18.47
CA ARG A 355 33.99 36.78 17.44
C ARG A 355 32.61 37.28 17.01
N SER A 356 31.58 36.47 17.18
CA SER A 356 30.17 36.87 16.97
C SER A 356 29.52 37.50 18.21
N SER A 357 30.15 37.41 19.39
CA SER A 357 29.59 37.75 20.71
C SER A 357 28.23 37.11 20.97
N THR A 358 28.01 35.91 20.41
CA THR A 358 26.73 35.20 20.43
C THR A 358 26.56 34.35 21.67
N LYS A 359 25.30 34.09 22.01
CA LYS A 359 24.89 33.21 23.11
C LYS A 359 23.86 32.23 22.59
N LEU A 360 24.28 30.99 22.41
CA LEU A 360 23.47 29.98 21.73
C LEU A 360 22.33 29.51 22.62
N ARG A 361 21.11 29.40 22.08
CA ARG A 361 19.91 28.97 22.82
C ARG A 361 19.48 27.54 22.49
N MET A 362 19.80 27.05 21.30
CA MET A 362 19.55 25.67 20.90
C MET A 362 20.78 25.06 20.20
N LEU A 363 21.15 23.85 20.61
CA LEU A 363 22.23 23.07 20.01
C LEU A 363 21.70 21.67 19.66
N THR A 364 21.85 21.27 18.40
CA THR A 364 21.61 19.89 17.95
C THR A 364 22.92 19.26 17.50
N LEU A 365 23.32 18.15 18.10
CA LEU A 365 24.45 17.32 17.67
C LEU A 365 23.92 15.94 17.27
N ARG A 366 23.76 15.70 15.96
CA ARG A 366 23.21 14.46 15.39
C ARG A 366 24.28 13.64 14.66
N ALA A 367 24.18 12.33 14.75
CA ALA A 367 25.09 11.38 14.14
C ALA A 367 26.58 11.72 14.39
N ILE A 368 26.89 12.19 15.62
CA ILE A 368 28.27 12.43 16.07
C ILE A 368 29.07 11.15 15.88
N HIS A 369 30.25 11.22 15.28
CA HIS A 369 31.11 10.06 15.13
C HIS A 369 31.83 9.79 16.47
N PRO A 370 32.13 8.52 16.86
CA PRO A 370 32.71 8.22 18.18
C PRO A 370 34.05 8.88 18.50
N ASN A 371 34.77 9.40 17.48
CA ASN A 371 36.01 10.15 17.68
C ASN A 371 35.78 11.61 18.10
N ASP A 372 34.60 12.16 17.81
CA ASP A 372 34.27 13.59 17.97
C ASP A 372 33.49 13.82 19.29
N LEU A 373 33.52 12.83 20.20
CA LEU A 373 32.83 12.88 21.49
C LEU A 373 33.58 13.74 22.52
N ASP A 374 34.91 13.79 22.43
CA ASP A 374 35.73 14.67 23.29
C ASP A 374 35.54 16.14 22.87
N ASP A 375 35.51 16.45 21.57
CA ASP A 375 35.08 17.75 21.05
C ASP A 375 33.64 18.10 21.43
N ALA A 376 32.72 17.12 21.41
CA ALA A 376 31.36 17.34 21.89
C ALA A 376 31.31 17.65 23.40
N ALA A 377 32.16 17.02 24.22
CA ALA A 377 32.29 17.34 25.65
C ALA A 377 32.89 18.73 25.87
N ASN A 378 33.98 19.07 25.17
CA ASN A 378 34.64 20.38 25.23
C ASN A 378 33.67 21.50 24.81
N LEU A 379 32.95 21.32 23.70
CA LEU A 379 31.93 22.27 23.23
C LEU A 379 30.81 22.46 24.27
N LEU A 380 30.40 21.42 25.01
CA LEU A 380 29.37 21.56 26.04
C LEU A 380 29.86 22.32 27.30
N LEU A 381 31.18 22.34 27.55
CA LEU A 381 31.81 23.12 28.62
C LEU A 381 32.06 24.60 28.24
N CYS A 382 31.98 24.95 26.95
CA CYS A 382 32.19 26.28 26.37
C CYS A 382 31.45 27.41 27.11
N GLY A 383 32.13 28.55 27.32
CA GLY A 383 31.57 29.71 28.02
C GLY A 383 30.34 30.33 27.33
N HIS A 384 30.24 30.19 26.00
CA HIS A 384 29.19 30.78 25.17
C HIS A 384 27.86 29.97 25.19
N LEU A 385 27.88 28.74 25.73
CA LEU A 385 26.68 27.91 25.89
C LEU A 385 25.93 28.12 27.23
N ARG A 386 26.32 29.10 28.05
CA ARG A 386 25.66 29.41 29.33
C ARG A 386 24.18 29.80 29.20
N GLU A 387 23.72 30.27 28.04
CA GLU A 387 22.29 30.54 27.76
C GLU A 387 21.58 29.42 26.97
N LEU A 388 22.20 28.23 26.84
CA LEU A 388 21.63 27.08 26.15
C LEU A 388 20.37 26.56 26.87
N ARG A 389 19.26 26.49 26.15
CA ARG A 389 17.92 26.14 26.66
C ARG A 389 17.40 24.81 26.14
N ILE A 390 17.88 24.38 24.98
CA ILE A 390 17.45 23.15 24.30
C ILE A 390 18.71 22.45 23.78
N LEU A 391 18.91 21.20 24.17
CA LEU A 391 20.01 20.36 23.72
C LEU A 391 19.45 19.05 23.16
N ARG A 392 19.81 18.74 21.93
CA ARG A 392 19.55 17.43 21.31
C ARG A 392 20.88 16.76 20.97
N VAL A 393 21.10 15.57 21.50
CA VAL A 393 22.28 14.74 21.20
C VAL A 393 21.82 13.36 20.73
N GLU A 394 22.32 12.93 19.57
CA GLU A 394 22.02 11.63 18.95
C GLU A 394 23.30 11.07 18.33
N VAL A 395 24.13 10.35 19.11
CA VAL A 395 25.39 9.76 18.62
C VAL A 395 25.14 8.74 17.51
N PHE A 396 26.03 8.71 16.50
CA PHE A 396 25.94 7.75 15.40
C PHE A 396 26.07 6.31 15.91
N LYS A 397 25.16 5.43 15.47
CA LYS A 397 25.20 3.99 15.80
C LYS A 397 25.45 3.17 14.51
N PRO A 398 26.72 3.02 14.06
CA PRO A 398 27.06 2.25 12.87
C PRO A 398 26.55 0.80 12.92
N ASN A 399 26.27 0.20 11.76
CA ASN A 399 25.53 -1.04 11.66
C ASN A 399 26.16 -2.02 10.64
N PRO A 400 26.72 -3.17 11.06
CA PRO A 400 26.90 -3.63 12.44
C PRO A 400 28.16 -3.03 13.09
N MET A 401 28.09 -2.63 14.36
CA MET A 401 29.28 -2.33 15.17
C MET A 401 29.81 -3.56 15.91
N PRO A 402 31.10 -3.59 16.27
CA PRO A 402 31.62 -4.48 17.31
C PRO A 402 30.92 -4.21 18.65
N PRO A 403 30.52 -5.24 19.42
CA PRO A 403 30.01 -5.03 20.77
C PRO A 403 31.12 -4.48 21.68
N GLY A 404 30.78 -3.48 22.51
CA GLY A 404 31.64 -3.00 23.61
C GLY A 404 32.27 -1.60 23.47
N ARG A 405 32.11 -0.88 22.34
CA ARG A 405 32.76 0.43 22.13
C ARG A 405 31.86 1.68 22.04
N THR A 406 30.54 1.54 22.19
CA THR A 406 29.62 2.69 22.26
C THR A 406 28.57 2.49 23.36
N ALA A 407 29.05 2.40 24.61
CA ALA A 407 28.20 2.70 25.76
C ALA A 407 27.76 4.17 25.67
N ASP A 408 26.56 4.48 26.15
CA ASP A 408 25.88 5.73 25.79
C ASP A 408 26.61 6.99 26.30
N PHE A 409 27.05 7.83 25.36
CA PHE A 409 27.55 9.17 25.64
C PHE A 409 26.42 9.98 26.30
N ASP A 410 26.63 10.33 27.57
CA ASP A 410 25.73 11.19 28.31
C ASP A 410 26.26 12.64 28.27
N PRO A 411 25.55 13.59 27.63
CA PRO A 411 25.96 14.99 27.65
C PRO A 411 25.79 15.67 29.02
N ARG A 412 25.04 15.09 29.97
CA ARG A 412 24.69 15.73 31.24
C ARG A 412 25.88 16.15 32.12
N PRO A 413 26.96 15.35 32.29
CA PRO A 413 28.11 15.73 33.14
C PRO A 413 28.89 16.94 32.60
N PHE A 414 28.80 17.22 31.31
CA PHE A 414 29.50 18.31 30.64
C PHE A 414 28.72 19.63 30.63
N LEU A 415 27.47 19.63 31.12
CA LEU A 415 26.69 20.85 31.28
C LEU A 415 26.99 21.55 32.61
N GLY A 416 27.52 22.76 32.53
CA GLY A 416 27.71 23.62 33.71
C GLY A 416 26.39 23.89 34.47
N PRO A 417 26.42 24.21 35.79
CA PRO A 417 25.22 24.22 36.64
C PRO A 417 24.06 25.11 36.19
N GLN A 418 24.32 26.17 35.41
CA GLN A 418 23.27 27.02 34.85
C GLN A 418 22.50 26.34 33.71
N VAL A 419 23.18 25.47 32.96
CA VAL A 419 22.66 24.72 31.79
C VAL A 419 21.98 23.42 32.22
N ALA A 420 22.05 23.02 33.49
CA ALA A 420 21.28 21.89 34.05
C ALA A 420 19.75 22.04 33.95
N LYS A 421 19.25 23.25 33.60
CA LYS A 421 17.83 23.55 33.31
C LYS A 421 17.48 23.42 31.81
N CYS A 422 18.41 22.98 30.99
CA CYS A 422 18.24 22.79 29.55
C CYS A 422 17.32 21.59 29.25
N LEU A 423 16.40 21.75 28.30
CA LEU A 423 15.53 20.68 27.83
C LEU A 423 16.35 19.70 26.96
N PHE A 424 16.57 18.49 27.48
CA PHE A 424 17.15 17.39 26.73
C PHE A 424 16.10 16.75 25.81
N ALA A 425 16.16 17.05 24.51
CA ALA A 425 15.24 16.53 23.51
C ALA A 425 15.87 15.37 22.72
N THR A 426 15.38 14.14 22.92
CA THR A 426 15.79 12.97 22.12
C THR A 426 15.14 12.95 20.73
N GLU A 427 13.92 13.48 20.61
CA GLU A 427 13.23 13.65 19.33
C GLU A 427 13.33 15.08 18.81
N PHE A 428 13.63 15.23 17.52
CA PHE A 428 13.70 16.54 16.85
C PHE A 428 12.45 17.40 17.06
N ARG A 429 11.26 16.79 16.97
CA ARG A 429 10.00 17.52 17.10
C ARG A 429 9.80 18.13 18.49
N ALA A 430 10.26 17.45 19.55
CA ALA A 430 10.21 18.00 20.91
C ALA A 430 11.14 19.23 21.07
N ALA A 431 12.29 19.24 20.39
CA ALA A 431 13.18 20.40 20.35
C ALA A 431 12.55 21.59 19.61
N GLU A 432 11.99 21.33 18.42
CA GLU A 432 11.26 22.33 17.62
C GLU A 432 10.08 22.95 18.37
N ASP A 433 9.21 22.12 18.93
CA ASP A 433 7.98 22.58 19.58
C ASP A 433 8.33 23.35 20.89
N ALA A 434 9.41 22.97 21.58
CA ALA A 434 9.96 23.76 22.69
C ALA A 434 10.58 25.10 22.25
N GLN A 435 11.30 25.16 21.12
CA GLN A 435 11.86 26.41 20.59
C GLN A 435 10.76 27.38 20.16
N LYS A 436 9.71 26.86 19.50
CA LYS A 436 8.57 27.64 18.98
C LYS A 436 7.65 28.16 20.08
N THR A 437 7.41 27.38 21.13
CA THR A 437 6.54 27.79 22.25
C THR A 437 7.28 28.58 23.33
N GLY A 438 8.60 28.41 23.45
CA GLY A 438 9.39 28.88 24.60
C GLY A 438 9.04 28.19 25.93
N ALA A 439 8.14 27.20 25.92
CA ALA A 439 7.43 26.70 27.10
C ALA A 439 8.18 25.57 27.84
N ILE A 440 9.44 25.81 28.17
CA ILE A 440 10.33 24.85 28.86
C ILE A 440 9.68 24.34 30.16
N GLN A 441 9.07 25.24 30.96
CA GLN A 441 8.45 24.90 32.24
C GLN A 441 7.25 23.93 32.11
N VAL A 442 6.45 24.04 31.04
CA VAL A 442 5.27 23.17 30.83
C VAL A 442 5.70 21.75 30.47
N MET A 443 6.75 21.62 29.66
CA MET A 443 7.34 20.33 29.28
C MET A 443 7.96 19.62 30.50
N TYR A 444 8.69 20.35 31.35
CA TYR A 444 9.25 19.80 32.59
C TYR A 444 8.17 19.26 33.53
N GLY A 445 7.04 19.95 33.70
CA GLY A 445 5.92 19.48 34.52
C GLY A 445 5.35 18.13 34.03
N LEU A 446 5.16 17.98 32.72
CA LEU A 446 4.73 16.72 32.10
C LEU A 446 5.77 15.60 32.26
N GLN A 447 7.05 15.91 32.09
CA GLN A 447 8.12 14.92 32.22
C GLN A 447 8.29 14.42 33.66
N ILE A 448 8.18 15.31 34.65
CA ILE A 448 8.18 14.94 36.08
C ILE A 448 6.96 14.07 36.41
N MET A 449 5.75 14.42 35.95
CA MET A 449 4.56 13.58 36.17
C MET A 449 4.69 12.17 35.56
N VAL A 450 5.41 12.01 34.44
CA VAL A 450 5.68 10.70 33.84
C VAL A 450 6.75 9.91 34.59
N GLN A 451 7.74 10.57 35.20
CA GLN A 451 8.78 9.89 36.00
C GLN A 451 8.29 9.53 37.42
N CYS A 452 7.44 10.35 38.04
CA CYS A 452 6.86 10.07 39.36
C CYS A 452 5.71 9.04 39.34
N GLY A 453 5.26 8.61 38.16
CA GLY A 453 4.13 7.67 37.99
C GLY A 453 4.51 6.19 37.99
N LEU A 454 5.58 5.78 38.71
CA LEU A 454 6.15 4.43 38.65
C LEU A 454 6.33 3.70 39.99
N GLU A 455 5.89 4.29 41.11
CA GLU A 455 5.83 3.62 42.42
C GLU A 455 4.41 3.68 42.99
N ASP A 456 4.00 2.64 43.72
CA ASP A 456 2.59 2.40 44.09
C ASP A 456 2.08 3.39 45.17
N GLY A 457 1.22 4.32 44.75
CA GLY A 457 0.54 5.28 45.63
C GLY A 457 -0.83 5.73 45.07
N PRO A 458 -1.76 6.19 45.93
CA PRO A 458 -3.12 6.52 45.52
C PRO A 458 -3.21 7.78 44.64
N THR A 459 -4.22 7.82 43.78
CA THR A 459 -4.43 8.81 42.72
C THR A 459 -4.39 10.28 43.20
N PRO A 460 -3.52 11.13 42.62
CA PRO A 460 -3.59 12.58 42.86
C PRO A 460 -4.80 13.20 42.16
N GLN A 461 -5.40 14.23 42.77
CA GLN A 461 -6.53 14.96 42.19
C GLN A 461 -6.09 15.89 41.04
N LEU A 462 -6.98 16.06 40.06
CA LEU A 462 -6.71 16.79 38.83
C LEU A 462 -6.74 18.32 39.04
N TRP A 463 -5.58 18.95 39.21
CA TRP A 463 -5.48 20.41 39.28
C TRP A 463 -5.65 21.07 37.91
N VAL A 464 -6.80 21.72 37.69
CA VAL A 464 -7.08 22.49 36.48
C VAL A 464 -6.40 23.86 36.56
N ILE A 465 -5.17 23.95 36.04
CA ILE A 465 -4.47 25.23 35.89
C ILE A 465 -5.18 26.05 34.79
N ARG A 466 -5.96 27.05 35.19
CA ARG A 466 -6.45 28.09 34.28
C ARG A 466 -5.29 29.02 33.92
N SER A 467 -4.98 29.12 32.64
CA SER A 467 -4.12 30.19 32.13
C SER A 467 -4.89 31.51 32.14
N SER A 468 -4.29 32.57 32.66
CA SER A 468 -4.85 33.92 32.72
C SER A 468 -3.77 34.97 32.47
N ASP A 469 -4.18 36.06 31.81
CA ASP A 469 -3.46 37.31 31.58
C ASP A 469 -2.23 37.33 30.65
N ALA A 470 -2.48 37.81 29.43
CA ALA A 470 -1.68 38.87 28.83
C ALA A 470 -2.66 39.93 28.26
N ARG A 471 -2.45 41.23 28.58
CA ARG A 471 -3.40 42.34 28.31
C ARG A 471 -2.80 43.40 27.37
N HIS A 472 -3.66 44.16 26.68
CA HIS A 472 -3.55 45.54 26.10
C HIS A 472 -4.83 45.70 25.23
N PHE A 473 -5.60 46.80 25.13
CA PHE A 473 -5.74 48.16 25.70
C PHE A 473 -7.29 48.43 25.85
N PRO A 474 -7.80 49.66 26.06
CA PRO A 474 -7.54 50.70 27.07
C PRO A 474 -8.77 50.85 28.05
N PRO A 475 -8.76 51.75 29.06
CA PRO A 475 -9.80 51.83 30.10
C PRO A 475 -10.79 53.02 29.98
N SER A 476 -12.06 52.82 30.37
CA SER A 476 -13.06 53.81 30.85
C SER A 476 -14.42 53.10 31.17
N PRO A 477 -15.35 53.65 31.99
CA PRO A 477 -15.30 53.38 33.43
C PRO A 477 -16.64 52.93 34.08
N SER A 478 -16.54 52.57 35.37
CA SER A 478 -17.60 52.52 36.39
C SER A 478 -18.85 51.64 36.17
N LEU A 479 -19.02 50.64 37.05
CA LEU A 479 -20.23 50.44 37.87
C LEU A 479 -19.92 49.56 39.10
N ARG A 480 -20.80 49.55 40.11
CA ARG A 480 -20.53 48.98 41.44
C ARG A 480 -20.87 47.48 41.55
N PRO A 481 -20.15 46.69 42.36
CA PRO A 481 -20.53 45.31 42.69
C PRO A 481 -21.65 45.26 43.74
N SER A 482 -22.55 44.29 43.66
CA SER A 482 -23.48 43.94 44.75
C SER A 482 -23.91 42.47 44.68
N GLN A 483 -24.32 41.94 45.84
CA GLN A 483 -24.98 40.63 46.04
C GLN A 483 -24.19 39.36 45.66
N PHE A 484 -23.41 38.86 46.63
CA PHE A 484 -23.26 37.41 46.81
C PHE A 484 -24.59 36.83 47.30
N VAL A 485 -25.02 35.69 46.74
CA VAL A 485 -26.10 34.85 47.31
C VAL A 485 -25.54 33.45 47.58
N ARG A 486 -25.70 32.97 48.81
CA ARG A 486 -25.40 31.58 49.17
C ARG A 486 -26.47 30.65 48.59
N VAL A 487 -26.03 29.50 48.06
CA VAL A 487 -26.86 28.29 48.01
C VAL A 487 -26.11 27.21 48.78
N ASN A 488 -26.80 26.50 49.67
CA ASN A 488 -26.17 25.59 50.62
C ASN A 488 -25.94 24.20 50.01
N ASN A 489 -24.78 23.59 50.29
CA ASN A 489 -24.61 22.15 50.17
C ASN A 489 -25.32 21.45 51.33
N ALA A 490 -26.09 20.39 51.05
CA ALA A 490 -26.69 19.51 52.05
C ALA A 490 -26.92 18.10 51.48
N ALA A 491 -27.14 17.13 52.37
CA ALA A 491 -27.53 15.74 52.08
C ALA A 491 -26.53 14.87 51.29
N SER A 492 -25.44 14.46 51.96
CA SER A 492 -24.75 13.20 51.66
C SER A 492 -24.87 12.24 52.85
N ILE A 493 -25.61 11.14 52.68
CA ILE A 493 -25.71 10.02 53.64
C ILE A 493 -25.47 8.70 52.87
N PRO A 494 -24.74 7.71 53.43
CA PRO A 494 -24.04 6.70 52.64
C PRO A 494 -24.70 5.31 52.69
N PHE A 495 -24.08 4.34 51.99
CA PHE A 495 -24.14 2.93 52.38
C PHE A 495 -22.73 2.32 52.46
N THR A 496 -22.58 1.38 53.40
CA THR A 496 -21.29 0.88 53.89
C THR A 496 -21.03 -0.55 53.42
N VAL A 497 -19.77 -0.87 53.08
CA VAL A 497 -19.23 -2.24 53.18
C VAL A 497 -17.89 -2.16 53.90
N ALA A 498 -17.77 -2.89 55.02
CA ALA A 498 -16.56 -2.95 55.83
C ALA A 498 -15.66 -4.15 55.47
N VAL A 499 -14.41 -4.13 55.94
CA VAL A 499 -13.38 -5.12 55.61
C VAL A 499 -12.85 -5.81 56.87
N GLY A 500 -12.60 -7.12 56.79
CA GLY A 500 -11.68 -7.83 57.68
C GLY A 500 -11.70 -9.35 57.49
N LEU A 501 -10.68 -10.12 57.87
CA LEU A 501 -9.23 -9.84 57.98
C LEU A 501 -8.48 -11.20 58.20
N ALA A 502 -7.15 -11.17 58.33
CA ALA A 502 -6.24 -12.33 58.49
C ALA A 502 -6.12 -13.29 57.28
N GLY A 503 -5.02 -14.04 57.09
CA GLY A 503 -3.76 -14.12 57.86
C GLY A 503 -2.60 -14.73 57.04
N ARG A 504 -1.38 -14.69 57.60
CA ARG A 504 -0.13 -15.29 57.03
C ARG A 504 -0.15 -16.84 57.26
N THR A 505 0.67 -17.72 56.68
CA THR A 505 2.12 -17.67 56.32
C THR A 505 2.53 -18.59 55.14
N THR A 506 3.78 -18.46 54.70
CA THR A 506 4.58 -19.30 53.77
C THR A 506 5.29 -20.48 54.50
N PRO A 507 6.21 -21.28 53.89
CA PRO A 507 6.40 -21.79 52.51
C PRO A 507 6.57 -23.34 52.42
N LEU A 508 6.77 -23.93 51.22
CA LEU A 508 7.42 -25.24 51.03
C LEU A 508 8.37 -25.28 49.79
N PRO A 509 9.45 -26.10 49.78
CA PRO A 509 10.52 -26.13 48.77
C PRO A 509 10.34 -27.26 47.70
N PRO A 510 11.27 -27.47 46.72
CA PRO A 510 10.97 -28.16 45.46
C PRO A 510 11.21 -29.68 45.44
N PRO A 511 10.63 -30.42 44.48
CA PRO A 511 10.89 -31.84 44.26
C PRO A 511 12.24 -32.10 43.54
N LYS A 512 12.89 -33.20 43.91
CA LYS A 512 14.02 -33.81 43.18
C LYS A 512 13.53 -34.94 42.25
N GLU A 513 14.44 -35.44 41.42
CA GLU A 513 14.23 -36.51 40.43
C GLU A 513 14.07 -37.91 41.06
N ALA A 514 13.29 -38.81 40.44
CA ALA A 514 13.75 -40.13 39.95
C ALA A 514 12.61 -41.16 39.63
N MET A 515 12.84 -41.97 38.59
CA MET A 515 12.42 -43.37 38.39
C MET A 515 10.97 -43.87 38.67
N VAL A 516 10.17 -43.97 37.59
CA VAL A 516 9.79 -45.24 36.90
C VAL A 516 9.97 -46.54 37.73
N PRO A 517 8.93 -47.40 37.95
CA PRO A 517 8.47 -48.27 36.84
C PRO A 517 6.99 -48.78 36.79
N ALA A 518 6.62 -49.19 35.56
CA ALA A 518 5.81 -50.36 35.17
C ALA A 518 4.26 -50.47 35.35
N PHE A 519 3.63 -50.74 34.19
CA PHE A 519 2.58 -51.75 33.90
C PHE A 519 1.07 -51.58 34.23
N VAL A 520 0.32 -51.40 33.13
CA VAL A 520 -0.93 -52.10 32.73
C VAL A 520 -2.28 -51.72 33.40
N PRO A 521 -3.40 -51.60 32.63
CA PRO A 521 -4.67 -51.06 33.13
C PRO A 521 -5.85 -52.06 33.21
N PRO A 522 -6.97 -51.69 33.85
CA PRO A 522 -8.29 -52.25 33.58
C PRO A 522 -9.14 -51.39 32.62
N ARG A 523 -10.08 -52.04 31.93
CA ARG A 523 -11.17 -51.41 31.15
C ARG A 523 -12.45 -51.35 32.01
N GLY A 524 -13.37 -50.43 31.76
CA GLY A 524 -14.74 -50.53 32.30
C GLY A 524 -15.58 -49.25 32.16
N ALA A 525 -16.91 -49.43 32.04
CA ALA A 525 -17.99 -48.42 32.03
C ALA A 525 -17.82 -47.21 31.07
N GLN A 526 -18.58 -47.08 29.97
CA GLN A 526 -20.01 -46.77 29.93
C GLN A 526 -20.42 -45.54 30.76
N TYR A 527 -20.78 -44.44 30.09
CA TYR A 527 -21.89 -43.58 30.53
C TYR A 527 -22.50 -42.80 29.35
N GLN A 528 -23.83 -42.86 29.27
CA GLN A 528 -24.73 -42.04 28.46
C GLN A 528 -26.12 -42.17 29.13
N PRO A 529 -27.09 -41.27 28.88
CA PRO A 529 -26.99 -39.83 28.58
C PRO A 529 -27.81 -38.99 29.62
N TRP A 530 -28.49 -37.92 29.17
CA TRP A 530 -29.46 -37.03 29.89
C TRP A 530 -28.88 -35.80 30.64
N PRO A 531 -29.65 -34.68 30.78
CA PRO A 531 -30.52 -34.10 29.75
C PRO A 531 -30.52 -32.54 29.69
N SER A 532 -31.25 -32.01 28.69
CA SER A 532 -32.07 -30.76 28.68
C SER A 532 -31.67 -29.46 29.41
N GLU A 533 -31.78 -28.36 28.64
CA GLU A 533 -32.37 -27.06 28.99
C GLU A 533 -31.67 -26.03 29.92
N ILE A 534 -31.62 -24.80 29.42
CA ILE A 534 -31.89 -23.50 30.08
C ILE A 534 -32.10 -22.51 28.91
N SER A 535 -33.37 -22.22 28.59
CA SER A 535 -34.11 -21.00 28.92
C SER A 535 -33.57 -19.70 28.30
N ILE A 536 -34.42 -19.05 27.49
CA ILE A 536 -34.22 -17.71 26.93
C ILE A 536 -35.09 -16.73 27.72
N SER A 537 -34.52 -15.64 28.23
CA SER A 537 -35.30 -14.53 28.79
C SER A 537 -34.50 -13.21 28.83
N GLN A 538 -35.06 -12.18 28.19
CA GLN A 538 -34.80 -10.74 28.40
C GLN A 538 -33.37 -10.23 28.03
N LEU A 539 -33.15 -8.96 27.69
CA LEU A 539 -34.06 -7.79 27.67
C LEU A 539 -34.30 -7.23 26.25
N PHE A 540 -35.42 -6.51 26.12
CA PHE A 540 -35.72 -5.56 25.06
C PHE A 540 -34.95 -4.23 25.20
N LEU A 541 -34.82 -3.49 24.10
CA LEU A 541 -35.02 -2.03 24.08
C LEU A 541 -35.16 -1.49 22.65
N ASP A 542 -36.35 -1.00 22.29
CA ASP A 542 -36.68 -0.38 21.00
C ASP A 542 -36.45 1.14 21.00
N VAL A 543 -35.86 1.70 19.93
CA VAL A 543 -35.95 3.11 19.45
C VAL A 543 -35.53 3.16 17.95
N ASP A 544 -36.02 4.10 17.12
CA ASP A 544 -35.35 4.56 15.87
C ASP A 544 -35.58 6.11 15.72
N ILE A 545 -36.14 6.81 14.71
CA ILE A 545 -36.61 6.54 13.33
C ILE A 545 -36.00 7.65 12.41
N VAL A 546 -36.61 8.60 11.64
CA VAL A 546 -37.97 8.97 11.18
C VAL A 546 -37.85 9.58 9.74
N GLU A 547 -38.39 10.78 9.47
CA GLU A 547 -38.41 11.54 8.20
C GLU A 547 -38.10 13.05 8.50
N LYS A 548 -37.89 13.99 7.57
CA LYS A 548 -38.41 14.15 6.20
C LYS A 548 -37.54 15.08 5.32
N THR A 549 -38.00 15.28 4.08
CA THR A 549 -37.42 16.05 2.95
C THR A 549 -37.24 17.58 3.22
N ARG A 550 -36.50 18.40 2.44
CA ARG A 550 -36.32 18.49 0.96
C ARG A 550 -34.97 19.13 0.54
N GLY A 551 -34.61 18.98 -0.75
CA GLY A 551 -33.62 19.81 -1.46
C GLY A 551 -33.37 19.30 -2.90
N LYS A 552 -33.29 20.22 -3.89
CA LYS A 552 -32.79 19.99 -5.27
C LYS A 552 -31.45 20.77 -5.41
N ASP A 553 -30.57 20.59 -6.40
CA ASP A 553 -30.77 20.87 -7.85
C ASP A 553 -29.83 20.07 -8.78
N THR A 554 -29.70 20.53 -10.03
CA THR A 554 -29.07 19.89 -11.21
C THR A 554 -27.53 19.85 -11.15
N TRP A 555 -26.81 19.17 -12.05
CA TRP A 555 -26.37 19.71 -13.36
C TRP A 555 -25.96 18.59 -14.36
N SER A 556 -25.53 18.99 -15.57
CA SER A 556 -25.51 18.20 -16.81
C SER A 556 -24.30 17.28 -17.05
N THR A 557 -24.48 16.35 -17.99
CA THR A 557 -23.51 15.33 -18.43
C THR A 557 -22.53 15.87 -19.47
N PHE A 558 -21.27 15.42 -19.42
CA PHE A 558 -20.41 15.33 -20.61
C PHE A 558 -19.84 13.91 -20.73
N CYS A 559 -19.87 13.35 -21.94
CA CYS A 559 -19.25 12.07 -22.29
C CYS A 559 -18.37 12.26 -23.51
N LEU A 560 -17.18 11.65 -23.50
CA LEU A 560 -16.30 11.55 -24.67
C LEU A 560 -15.95 10.08 -24.91
N GLN A 561 -16.22 9.58 -26.10
CA GLN A 561 -15.73 8.28 -26.57
C GLN A 561 -14.32 8.43 -27.15
N PRO A 562 -13.40 7.47 -26.91
CA PRO A 562 -12.07 7.50 -27.50
C PRO A 562 -12.03 6.81 -28.87
N HIS A 563 -11.79 7.57 -29.94
CA HIS A 563 -11.43 6.99 -31.24
C HIS A 563 -10.03 6.34 -31.21
N ARG A 564 -9.86 5.30 -32.03
CA ARG A 564 -8.55 4.69 -32.34
C ARG A 564 -8.12 5.09 -33.74
N LEU A 565 -6.81 5.33 -33.93
CA LEU A 565 -6.15 5.25 -35.24
C LEU A 565 -4.88 4.38 -35.12
N PRO A 566 -4.44 3.73 -36.21
CA PRO A 566 -3.35 2.75 -36.17
C PRO A 566 -1.96 3.37 -36.36
N TYR A 567 -0.93 2.59 -36.02
CA TYR A 567 0.48 2.85 -36.31
C TYR A 567 0.99 1.79 -37.30
N ASN A 568 1.84 2.18 -38.25
CA ASN A 568 2.80 1.26 -38.87
C ASN A 568 4.06 2.05 -39.32
N PRO A 569 5.28 1.45 -39.36
CA PRO A 569 6.53 2.19 -39.50
C PRO A 569 7.28 1.96 -40.83
N LEU A 570 8.26 2.81 -41.17
CA LEU A 570 9.68 2.42 -41.29
C LEU A 570 10.66 3.60 -41.54
N HIS A 571 11.95 3.28 -41.64
CA HIS A 571 13.14 4.09 -41.39
C HIS A 571 13.65 5.04 -42.52
N THR A 572 14.62 5.88 -42.09
CA THR A 572 15.87 6.33 -42.78
C THR A 572 15.94 7.59 -43.68
N SER A 573 16.71 8.57 -43.17
CA SER A 573 17.88 9.21 -43.83
C SER A 573 17.76 10.56 -44.58
N ARG A 574 18.57 11.53 -44.11
CA ARG A 574 19.24 12.66 -44.83
C ARG A 574 18.40 13.73 -45.55
N ASN A 575 18.23 14.86 -44.83
CA ASN A 575 18.53 16.25 -45.23
C ASN A 575 17.87 16.93 -46.47
N PRO A 576 17.85 18.29 -46.52
CA PRO A 576 16.80 19.08 -47.19
C PRO A 576 17.38 19.93 -48.36
N PRO A 577 16.74 21.02 -48.85
CA PRO A 577 15.36 21.51 -48.71
C PRO A 577 14.65 21.75 -50.07
N LEU A 578 13.41 22.27 -50.07
CA LEU A 578 13.03 23.47 -50.85
C LEU A 578 11.55 23.92 -50.66
N VAL A 579 11.42 25.18 -50.26
CA VAL A 579 10.44 26.21 -50.67
C VAL A 579 9.49 25.82 -51.84
N ARG A 580 8.16 25.85 -51.64
CA ARG A 580 7.29 27.01 -51.99
C ARG A 580 5.80 26.85 -51.59
N ASN A 581 5.10 27.99 -51.70
CA ASN A 581 3.66 28.26 -51.68
C ASN A 581 2.89 27.37 -52.70
N SER A 582 1.55 27.28 -52.74
CA SER A 582 0.54 28.28 -52.36
C SER A 582 -0.87 27.70 -52.10
N HIS A 583 -1.78 28.59 -51.69
CA HIS A 583 -3.25 28.55 -51.81
C HIS A 583 -3.87 27.45 -52.70
N TYR A 584 -4.96 26.82 -52.23
CA TYR A 584 -6.30 27.31 -52.57
C TYR A 584 -7.37 26.79 -51.59
N CYS A 585 -8.30 27.67 -51.25
CA CYS A 585 -9.64 27.34 -50.77
C CYS A 585 -10.60 28.03 -51.73
N PRO A 586 -11.72 27.40 -52.09
CA PRO A 586 -12.97 28.06 -51.73
C PRO A 586 -14.00 27.10 -51.11
N GLN A 587 -14.99 27.70 -50.46
CA GLN A 587 -16.14 27.00 -49.91
C GLN A 587 -17.04 26.46 -51.02
N THR A 588 -17.87 25.48 -50.70
CA THR A 588 -19.33 25.69 -50.85
C THR A 588 -20.10 24.77 -49.91
N SER A 589 -21.25 25.25 -49.47
CA SER A 589 -22.21 24.52 -48.64
C SER A 589 -23.13 23.67 -49.50
N LEU A 590 -23.72 22.63 -48.90
CA LEU A 590 -25.17 22.41 -48.96
C LEU A 590 -25.63 21.45 -47.86
N THR A 591 -26.95 21.29 -47.73
CA THR A 591 -27.62 20.93 -46.49
C THR A 591 -27.99 19.45 -46.34
N VAL A 592 -28.21 19.11 -45.07
CA VAL A 592 -29.04 18.01 -44.56
C VAL A 592 -30.17 17.59 -45.50
N ASP A 593 -30.31 16.28 -45.69
CA ASP A 593 -31.63 15.64 -45.73
C ASP A 593 -31.58 14.28 -45.01
N ALA A 594 -32.71 13.80 -44.50
CA ALA A 594 -32.76 12.67 -43.55
C ALA A 594 -33.46 11.41 -44.12
N MET A 595 -32.95 10.23 -43.78
CA MET A 595 -33.62 8.94 -44.07
C MET A 595 -33.76 8.09 -42.81
N GLU A 596 -34.98 7.58 -42.58
CA GLU A 596 -35.31 6.71 -41.44
C GLU A 596 -34.96 5.23 -41.69
N PRO A 597 -34.39 4.51 -40.71
CA PRO A 597 -34.14 3.07 -40.79
C PRO A 597 -35.38 2.22 -40.39
N GLY A 598 -36.56 2.48 -40.98
CA GLY A 598 -37.85 1.93 -40.52
C GLY A 598 -38.39 0.65 -41.23
N ALA A 599 -37.96 0.33 -42.44
CA ALA A 599 -38.76 -0.50 -43.36
C ALA A 599 -38.50 -2.04 -43.36
N SER A 600 -37.42 -2.53 -42.76
CA SER A 600 -36.91 -3.89 -43.08
C SER A 600 -37.69 -5.06 -42.43
N ARG A 601 -38.08 -4.95 -41.15
CA ARG A 601 -38.60 -6.11 -40.38
C ARG A 601 -40.03 -6.55 -40.73
N SER A 602 -40.87 -5.63 -41.20
CA SER A 602 -42.27 -5.93 -41.57
C SER A 602 -42.36 -6.91 -42.75
N ARG A 603 -41.43 -6.80 -43.70
CA ARG A 603 -41.41 -7.60 -44.94
C ARG A 603 -41.18 -9.10 -44.65
N THR A 604 -40.32 -9.43 -43.70
CA THR A 604 -40.01 -10.82 -43.32
C THR A 604 -41.18 -11.52 -42.64
N LEU A 605 -41.91 -10.84 -41.74
CA LEU A 605 -43.10 -11.43 -41.10
C LEU A 605 -44.23 -11.68 -42.10
N ARG A 606 -44.47 -10.73 -43.03
CA ARG A 606 -45.46 -10.93 -44.11
C ARG A 606 -45.10 -12.12 -45.00
N LEU A 607 -43.82 -12.32 -45.32
CA LEU A 607 -43.36 -13.49 -46.09
C LEU A 607 -43.55 -14.82 -45.33
N ILE A 608 -43.31 -14.85 -44.01
CA ILE A 608 -43.52 -16.06 -43.19
C ILE A 608 -45.01 -16.41 -43.09
N VAL A 609 -45.89 -15.44 -42.84
CA VAL A 609 -47.34 -15.66 -42.78
C VAL A 609 -47.90 -16.06 -44.15
N ALA A 610 -47.47 -15.40 -45.23
CA ALA A 610 -47.85 -15.80 -46.60
C ALA A 610 -47.39 -17.22 -46.94
N HIS A 611 -46.18 -17.62 -46.54
CA HIS A 611 -45.69 -18.99 -46.76
C HIS A 611 -46.47 -20.03 -45.94
N TRP A 612 -46.94 -19.68 -44.73
CA TRP A 612 -47.75 -20.56 -43.89
C TRP A 612 -49.16 -20.75 -44.47
N LEU A 613 -49.83 -19.66 -44.88
CA LEU A 613 -51.13 -19.72 -45.55
C LEU A 613 -51.06 -20.47 -46.89
N ALA A 614 -50.04 -20.20 -47.72
CA ALA A 614 -49.80 -20.92 -48.97
C ALA A 614 -49.44 -22.41 -48.79
N ARG A 615 -49.13 -22.85 -47.55
CA ARG A 615 -48.91 -24.25 -47.19
C ARG A 615 -50.15 -24.93 -46.59
N SER A 616 -51.15 -24.15 -46.20
CA SER A 616 -52.42 -24.63 -45.62
C SER A 616 -53.53 -24.77 -46.66
N ASN A 617 -53.47 -24.01 -47.77
CA ASN A 617 -54.45 -24.09 -48.86
C ASN A 617 -54.14 -25.21 -49.89
N ARG A 618 -54.05 -26.46 -49.40
CA ARG A 618 -54.29 -27.66 -50.22
C ARG A 618 -55.27 -28.53 -49.45
N GLU A 619 -56.36 -28.92 -50.12
CA GLU A 619 -57.47 -29.74 -49.58
C GLU A 619 -58.37 -29.04 -48.53
N VAL A 620 -58.90 -27.85 -48.89
CA VAL A 620 -60.07 -27.24 -48.24
C VAL A 620 -61.10 -26.88 -49.32
N ARG A 621 -62.39 -27.13 -49.08
CA ARG A 621 -63.49 -26.74 -49.99
C ARG A 621 -63.87 -25.27 -49.78
N ASP A 622 -64.30 -24.59 -50.84
CA ASP A 622 -64.54 -23.15 -50.83
C ASP A 622 -65.55 -22.66 -49.77
N ASP A 623 -66.54 -23.47 -49.41
CA ASP A 623 -67.56 -23.10 -48.41
C ASP A 623 -66.97 -22.84 -47.01
N ASP A 624 -65.94 -23.62 -46.61
CA ASP A 624 -65.25 -23.44 -45.32
C ASP A 624 -64.29 -22.26 -45.31
N ILE A 625 -63.89 -21.74 -46.48
CA ILE A 625 -62.95 -20.61 -46.58
C ILE A 625 -63.56 -19.34 -45.99
N SER A 626 -64.88 -19.15 -46.12
CA SER A 626 -65.60 -18.01 -45.52
C SER A 626 -65.56 -18.04 -43.98
N ALA A 627 -65.93 -19.18 -43.38
CA ALA A 627 -65.90 -19.36 -41.93
C ALA A 627 -64.47 -19.30 -41.37
N THR A 628 -63.53 -19.98 -42.03
CA THR A 628 -62.11 -20.04 -41.62
C THR A 628 -61.43 -18.68 -41.74
N ASN A 629 -61.72 -17.89 -42.78
CA ASN A 629 -61.23 -16.51 -42.89
C ASN A 629 -61.85 -15.60 -41.83
N LYS A 630 -63.15 -15.74 -41.53
CA LYS A 630 -63.81 -14.94 -40.48
C LYS A 630 -63.23 -15.24 -39.10
N ALA A 631 -63.02 -16.52 -38.78
CA ALA A 631 -62.35 -16.96 -37.56
C ALA A 631 -60.88 -16.50 -37.51
N SER A 632 -60.13 -16.62 -38.62
CA SER A 632 -58.74 -16.19 -38.71
C SER A 632 -58.59 -14.67 -38.57
N ASN A 633 -59.47 -13.88 -39.19
CA ASN A 633 -59.47 -12.42 -39.04
C ASN A 633 -59.87 -11.99 -37.63
N GLN A 634 -60.81 -12.69 -36.98
CA GLN A 634 -61.18 -12.41 -35.58
C GLN A 634 -60.07 -12.83 -34.60
N ALA A 635 -59.33 -13.91 -34.90
CA ALA A 635 -58.13 -14.29 -34.17
C ALA A 635 -56.99 -13.29 -34.40
N LEU A 636 -56.80 -12.80 -35.63
CA LEU A 636 -55.81 -11.79 -35.97
C LEU A 636 -56.10 -10.47 -35.25
N LEU A 637 -57.37 -10.01 -35.25
CA LEU A 637 -57.81 -8.85 -34.48
C LEU A 637 -57.51 -9.03 -32.98
N ARG A 638 -57.88 -10.16 -32.37
CA ARG A 638 -57.56 -10.44 -30.96
C ARG A 638 -56.06 -10.49 -30.69
N VAL A 639 -55.26 -10.96 -31.65
CA VAL A 639 -53.78 -10.94 -31.57
C VAL A 639 -53.24 -9.53 -31.73
N GLU A 640 -53.81 -8.67 -32.57
CA GLU A 640 -53.42 -7.27 -32.72
C GLU A 640 -53.88 -6.39 -31.53
N GLU A 641 -55.05 -6.64 -30.96
CA GLU A 641 -55.50 -6.03 -29.69
C GLU A 641 -54.63 -6.47 -28.51
N SER A 642 -54.31 -7.77 -28.42
CA SER A 642 -53.38 -8.31 -27.43
C SER A 642 -51.97 -7.77 -27.63
N LYS A 643 -51.53 -7.60 -28.87
CA LYS A 643 -50.23 -7.00 -29.23
C LYS A 643 -50.20 -5.52 -28.87
N ALA A 644 -51.23 -4.75 -29.19
CA ALA A 644 -51.30 -3.33 -28.82
C ALA A 644 -51.32 -3.16 -27.30
N SER A 645 -52.08 -4.00 -26.59
CA SER A 645 -52.09 -4.06 -25.12
C SER A 645 -50.71 -4.43 -24.56
N LEU A 646 -50.04 -5.43 -25.16
CA LEU A 646 -48.68 -5.82 -24.80
C LEU A 646 -47.62 -4.79 -25.21
N GLU A 647 -47.82 -3.99 -26.27
CA GLU A 647 -46.93 -2.90 -26.66
C GLU A 647 -47.10 -1.70 -25.74
N VAL A 648 -48.32 -1.40 -25.26
CA VAL A 648 -48.57 -0.42 -24.18
C VAL A 648 -48.01 -0.91 -22.85
N VAL A 649 -48.19 -2.18 -22.49
CA VAL A 649 -47.60 -2.76 -21.27
C VAL A 649 -46.06 -2.86 -21.38
N TYR A 650 -45.52 -3.17 -22.56
CA TYR A 650 -44.07 -3.18 -22.81
C TYR A 650 -43.50 -1.76 -22.81
N GLU A 651 -44.18 -0.76 -23.37
CA GLU A 651 -43.83 0.64 -23.19
C GLU A 651 -43.92 1.04 -21.71
N HIS A 652 -44.95 0.64 -20.98
CA HIS A 652 -45.07 0.96 -19.55
C HIS A 652 -43.96 0.29 -18.74
N ILE A 653 -43.60 -0.97 -19.04
CA ILE A 653 -42.49 -1.69 -18.44
C ILE A 653 -41.14 -1.08 -18.85
N CYS A 654 -40.95 -0.68 -20.11
CA CYS A 654 -39.75 0.01 -20.56
C CYS A 654 -39.62 1.41 -19.95
N ARG A 655 -40.72 2.15 -19.78
CA ARG A 655 -40.78 3.43 -19.06
C ARG A 655 -40.58 3.24 -17.55
N LEU A 656 -41.04 2.13 -16.95
CA LEU A 656 -40.75 1.76 -15.56
C LEU A 656 -39.30 1.32 -15.37
N ILE A 657 -38.73 0.57 -16.31
CA ILE A 657 -37.32 0.15 -16.31
C ILE A 657 -36.43 1.37 -16.55
N GLU A 658 -36.73 2.23 -17.52
CA GLU A 658 -36.08 3.52 -17.69
C GLU A 658 -36.24 4.38 -16.44
N GLN A 659 -37.43 4.48 -15.83
CA GLN A 659 -37.58 5.17 -14.55
C GLN A 659 -36.78 4.50 -13.43
N TYR A 660 -36.60 3.19 -13.41
CA TYR A 660 -35.80 2.48 -12.41
C TYR A 660 -34.29 2.74 -12.59
N TRP A 661 -33.79 2.72 -13.82
CA TRP A 661 -32.42 3.10 -14.17
C TRP A 661 -32.15 4.61 -13.99
N ARG A 662 -33.10 5.48 -14.35
CA ARG A 662 -33.02 6.95 -14.18
C ARG A 662 -33.22 7.40 -12.73
N ARG A 663 -34.09 6.73 -11.94
CA ARG A 663 -34.18 6.90 -10.47
C ARG A 663 -32.93 6.36 -9.77
N ARG A 664 -32.12 5.53 -10.45
CA ARG A 664 -30.94 4.81 -9.94
C ARG A 664 -31.20 4.23 -8.56
N ALA A 665 -31.72 3.00 -8.50
CA ALA A 665 -31.75 2.20 -7.27
C ALA A 665 -30.41 2.38 -6.53
N ARG A 666 -30.44 3.13 -5.42
CA ARG A 666 -29.20 3.65 -4.82
C ARG A 666 -28.36 2.44 -4.39
N ILE A 667 -27.05 2.62 -4.24
CA ILE A 667 -26.23 1.56 -3.61
C ILE A 667 -26.63 1.34 -2.13
N ASN A 668 -27.50 2.20 -1.59
CA ASN A 668 -28.22 2.07 -0.33
C ASN A 668 -29.62 1.43 -0.46
N GLU A 669 -29.96 0.85 -1.62
CA GLU A 669 -31.24 0.18 -1.93
C GLU A 669 -31.04 -1.24 -2.49
N LEU A 670 -29.92 -1.52 -3.16
CA LEU A 670 -29.55 -2.87 -3.65
C LEU A 670 -29.78 -3.97 -2.58
N PRO A 671 -30.33 -5.14 -2.95
CA PRO A 671 -30.56 -6.25 -2.03
C PRO A 671 -29.30 -6.67 -1.26
N VAL A 672 -29.49 -7.21 -0.06
CA VAL A 672 -28.40 -7.56 0.87
C VAL A 672 -27.43 -8.55 0.24
N GLU A 673 -27.95 -9.50 -0.53
CA GLU A 673 -27.24 -10.53 -1.28
C GLU A 673 -26.33 -9.90 -2.35
N ILE A 674 -26.85 -8.93 -3.11
CA ILE A 674 -26.13 -8.23 -4.16
C ILE A 674 -25.01 -7.36 -3.57
N LEU A 675 -25.28 -6.67 -2.46
CA LEU A 675 -24.24 -5.94 -1.71
C LEU A 675 -23.16 -6.89 -1.18
N CYS A 676 -23.53 -8.06 -0.64
CA CYS A 676 -22.55 -9.05 -0.18
C CYS A 676 -21.71 -9.64 -1.33
N LEU A 677 -22.31 -9.87 -2.51
CA LEU A 677 -21.56 -10.27 -3.71
C LEU A 677 -20.58 -9.17 -4.12
N ILE A 678 -21.01 -7.91 -4.20
CA ILE A 678 -20.14 -6.75 -4.50
C ILE A 678 -18.98 -6.68 -3.50
N PHE A 679 -19.26 -6.75 -2.19
CA PHE A 679 -18.25 -6.73 -1.13
C PHE A 679 -17.27 -7.92 -1.25
N GLY A 680 -17.75 -9.08 -1.72
CA GLY A 680 -16.93 -10.24 -2.07
C GLY A 680 -15.93 -10.00 -3.21
N PHE A 681 -16.20 -9.05 -4.11
CA PHE A 681 -15.32 -8.67 -5.23
C PHE A 681 -14.45 -7.43 -4.95
N CYS A 682 -14.69 -6.67 -3.88
CA CYS A 682 -14.00 -5.40 -3.62
C CYS A 682 -12.53 -5.50 -3.18
N GLY A 683 -11.95 -6.70 -3.05
CA GLY A 683 -10.56 -6.89 -2.61
C GLY A 683 -9.78 -7.82 -3.52
N ASP A 684 -8.54 -7.44 -3.84
CA ASP A 684 -7.68 -8.22 -4.73
C ASP A 684 -7.22 -9.52 -4.04
N ALA A 685 -7.42 -10.66 -4.72
CA ALA A 685 -6.96 -11.93 -4.20
C ALA A 685 -5.43 -12.04 -4.31
N ILE A 686 -4.72 -11.82 -3.20
CA ILE A 686 -3.24 -11.79 -3.13
C ILE A 686 -2.62 -12.95 -3.93
N SER A 687 -2.06 -12.61 -5.09
CA SER A 687 -1.65 -13.58 -6.12
C SER A 687 -0.55 -14.54 -5.66
N GLY A 688 0.26 -14.10 -4.69
CA GLY A 688 1.34 -14.87 -4.06
C GLY A 688 0.91 -15.91 -3.02
N PHE A 689 -0.40 -16.14 -2.84
CA PHE A 689 -1.00 -17.20 -2.01
C PHE A 689 -1.96 -18.11 -2.80
N ASN A 690 -1.88 -18.12 -4.13
CA ASN A 690 -2.69 -19.03 -4.96
C ASN A 690 -1.91 -20.31 -5.25
N TYR A 691 -2.48 -21.46 -4.90
CA TYR A 691 -1.81 -22.77 -5.01
C TYR A 691 -2.24 -23.53 -6.27
N PRO A 692 -1.34 -24.30 -6.90
CA PRO A 692 0.12 -24.28 -6.77
C PRO A 692 0.72 -23.20 -7.70
N ARG A 693 1.68 -22.41 -7.20
CA ARG A 693 2.37 -21.38 -7.99
C ARG A 693 3.77 -21.08 -7.45
N ASP A 694 4.80 -21.34 -8.25
CA ASP A 694 6.09 -20.69 -8.03
C ASP A 694 5.99 -19.18 -8.33
N ARG A 695 6.43 -18.36 -7.37
CA ARG A 695 6.45 -16.91 -7.51
C ARG A 695 7.30 -16.44 -8.70
N LEU A 696 8.43 -17.08 -9.02
CA LEU A 696 9.20 -16.69 -10.22
C LEU A 696 8.43 -17.00 -11.49
N MET A 697 7.97 -18.25 -11.65
CA MET A 697 7.10 -18.66 -12.76
C MET A 697 5.91 -17.73 -12.96
N HIS A 698 5.27 -17.23 -11.89
CA HIS A 698 4.02 -16.47 -11.98
C HIS A 698 4.12 -14.98 -11.61
N HIS A 699 5.32 -14.37 -11.63
CA HIS A 699 5.49 -12.94 -11.35
C HIS A 699 4.74 -12.05 -12.35
N SER A 700 3.56 -11.56 -11.93
CA SER A 700 3.08 -10.24 -12.32
C SER A 700 4.00 -9.18 -11.68
N ALA A 701 4.27 -8.08 -12.39
CA ALA A 701 5.23 -7.06 -11.96
C ALA A 701 4.74 -6.15 -10.82
N SER A 702 3.50 -6.32 -10.37
CA SER A 702 2.91 -5.66 -9.20
C SER A 702 3.64 -6.06 -7.92
N SER A 703 4.12 -5.10 -7.13
CA SER A 703 4.62 -5.39 -5.79
C SER A 703 3.45 -5.84 -4.90
N PRO A 704 3.62 -6.85 -4.03
CA PRO A 704 2.61 -7.21 -3.02
C PRO A 704 2.33 -6.12 -1.98
N GLN A 705 2.92 -4.92 -2.11
CA GLN A 705 2.71 -3.77 -1.24
C GLN A 705 1.66 -2.79 -1.81
N ASP A 706 1.35 -2.88 -3.11
CA ASP A 706 0.47 -1.92 -3.79
C ASP A 706 -1.00 -2.41 -3.90
N SER A 707 -1.24 -3.70 -3.68
CA SER A 707 -2.56 -4.33 -3.73
C SER A 707 -3.28 -4.25 -2.39
N GLN A 708 -4.42 -3.57 -2.33
CA GLN A 708 -5.32 -3.57 -1.18
C GLN A 708 -5.80 -5.00 -0.89
N THR A 709 -5.57 -5.49 0.33
CA THR A 709 -5.97 -6.85 0.72
C THR A 709 -7.48 -6.97 0.88
N TYR A 710 -8.01 -8.20 0.79
CA TYR A 710 -9.44 -8.45 1.01
C TYR A 710 -9.91 -7.96 2.39
N SER A 711 -9.09 -8.15 3.43
CA SER A 711 -9.31 -7.63 4.79
C SER A 711 -9.53 -6.12 4.82
N GLU A 712 -8.64 -5.36 4.18
CA GLU A 712 -8.68 -3.89 4.17
C GLU A 712 -9.86 -3.37 3.35
N ALA A 713 -10.23 -4.06 2.27
CA ALA A 713 -11.43 -3.75 1.49
C ALA A 713 -12.71 -3.92 2.32
N ILE A 714 -12.90 -5.07 2.98
CA ILE A 714 -14.06 -5.32 3.85
C ILE A 714 -14.09 -4.35 5.03
N PHE A 715 -12.95 -4.06 5.67
CA PHE A 715 -12.90 -3.05 6.73
C PHE A 715 -13.32 -1.66 6.23
N THR A 716 -12.84 -1.24 5.05
CA THR A 716 -13.19 0.05 4.42
C THR A 716 -14.69 0.11 4.09
N ILE A 717 -15.26 -0.96 3.54
CA ILE A 717 -16.70 -1.10 3.28
C ILE A 717 -17.53 -0.86 4.55
N THR A 718 -17.11 -1.39 5.70
CA THR A 718 -17.84 -1.19 6.97
C THR A 718 -17.83 0.26 7.49
N ARG A 719 -17.06 1.16 6.87
CA ARG A 719 -16.97 2.59 7.19
C ARG A 719 -17.69 3.51 6.20
N VAL A 720 -18.24 2.99 5.10
CA VAL A 720 -18.87 3.82 4.04
C VAL A 720 -20.21 4.40 4.50
N CYS A 721 -21.13 3.59 5.02
CA CYS A 721 -22.39 4.06 5.60
C CYS A 721 -22.94 3.04 6.60
N SER A 722 -23.96 3.44 7.39
CA SER A 722 -24.62 2.58 8.37
C SER A 722 -25.22 1.31 7.75
N ARG A 723 -25.91 1.42 6.60
CA ARG A 723 -26.45 0.26 5.86
C ARG A 723 -25.35 -0.71 5.45
N TRP A 724 -24.25 -0.23 4.86
CA TRP A 724 -23.14 -1.10 4.47
C TRP A 724 -22.45 -1.76 5.66
N SER A 725 -22.27 -1.03 6.77
CA SER A 725 -21.74 -1.60 8.01
C SER A 725 -22.65 -2.70 8.58
N ARG A 726 -23.97 -2.49 8.56
CA ARG A 726 -24.99 -3.48 8.96
C ARG A 726 -24.94 -4.71 8.05
N VAL A 727 -25.08 -4.53 6.72
CA VAL A 727 -25.03 -5.60 5.71
C VAL A 727 -23.75 -6.43 5.81
N ALA A 728 -22.59 -5.79 5.88
CA ALA A 728 -21.32 -6.49 5.98
C ALA A 728 -21.23 -7.32 7.28
N ARG A 729 -21.62 -6.76 8.43
CA ARG A 729 -21.63 -7.48 9.72
C ARG A 729 -22.64 -8.64 9.74
N SER A 730 -23.76 -8.51 9.03
CA SER A 730 -24.80 -9.54 8.90
C SER A 730 -24.46 -10.66 7.91
N CYS A 731 -23.29 -10.62 7.25
CA CYS A 731 -22.88 -11.63 6.27
C CYS A 731 -21.57 -12.33 6.69
N PRO A 732 -21.64 -13.45 7.45
CA PRO A 732 -20.47 -14.11 8.02
C PRO A 732 -19.41 -14.57 7.02
N THR A 733 -19.80 -14.87 5.78
CA THR A 733 -18.89 -15.33 4.72
C THR A 733 -17.82 -14.30 4.39
N LEU A 734 -18.14 -12.99 4.45
CA LEU A 734 -17.20 -11.89 4.22
C LEU A 734 -16.07 -11.82 5.28
N TRP A 735 -16.26 -12.48 6.42
CA TRP A 735 -15.31 -12.49 7.54
C TRP A 735 -14.51 -13.80 7.66
N THR A 736 -14.75 -14.76 6.76
CA THR A 736 -14.04 -16.06 6.77
C THR A 736 -12.61 -15.96 6.27
N ARG A 737 -12.31 -15.00 5.39
CA ARG A 737 -11.01 -14.81 4.73
C ARG A 737 -10.25 -13.68 5.38
N ILE A 738 -9.16 -14.02 6.08
CA ILE A 738 -8.35 -13.08 6.84
C ILE A 738 -6.94 -13.02 6.27
N GLU A 739 -6.69 -11.96 5.50
CA GLU A 739 -5.40 -11.66 4.88
C GLU A 739 -4.69 -10.55 5.67
N MET A 740 -3.38 -10.67 5.93
CA MET A 740 -2.61 -9.67 6.69
C MET A 740 -1.21 -9.48 6.11
N HIS A 741 -0.75 -8.22 6.06
CA HIS A 741 0.56 -7.83 5.54
C HIS A 741 1.33 -7.03 6.59
N SER A 742 2.41 -7.63 7.14
CA SER A 742 3.19 -7.10 8.28
C SER A 742 2.33 -6.65 9.49
N PRO A 743 1.70 -7.60 10.22
CA PRO A 743 0.62 -7.31 11.18
C PRO A 743 0.91 -6.23 12.22
N ARG A 744 0.00 -5.26 12.26
CA ARG A 744 -0.06 -4.13 13.19
C ARG A 744 -1.09 -4.39 14.31
N TRP A 745 -1.18 -3.48 15.27
CA TRP A 745 -2.16 -3.57 16.37
C TRP A 745 -3.62 -3.46 15.90
N CYS A 746 -3.88 -2.59 14.91
CA CYS A 746 -5.19 -2.49 14.24
C CYS A 746 -5.58 -3.82 13.59
N ASP A 747 -4.64 -4.50 12.95
CA ASP A 747 -4.87 -5.75 12.23
C ASP A 747 -5.21 -6.90 13.20
N TYR A 748 -4.61 -6.92 14.40
CA TYR A 748 -5.02 -7.85 15.46
C TYR A 748 -6.44 -7.57 15.99
N ARG A 749 -6.84 -6.29 16.11
CA ARG A 749 -8.24 -5.94 16.45
C ARG A 749 -9.20 -6.37 15.34
N PHE A 750 -8.84 -6.16 14.06
CA PHE A 750 -9.62 -6.60 12.91
C PHE A 750 -9.71 -8.13 12.83
N PHE A 751 -8.60 -8.85 13.00
CA PHE A 751 -8.55 -10.32 13.07
C PHE A 751 -9.50 -10.87 14.16
N ARG A 752 -9.54 -10.25 15.35
CA ARG A 752 -10.52 -10.61 16.39
C ARG A 752 -11.97 -10.38 15.96
N LEU A 753 -12.23 -9.30 15.20
CA LEU A 753 -13.56 -9.01 14.66
C LEU A 753 -13.96 -10.06 13.62
N CYS A 754 -13.06 -10.47 12.72
CA CYS A 754 -13.29 -11.55 11.76
C CYS A 754 -13.62 -12.88 12.46
N LEU A 755 -12.87 -13.27 13.50
CA LEU A 755 -13.14 -14.50 14.25
C LEU A 755 -14.53 -14.51 14.91
N LYS A 756 -15.05 -13.34 15.31
CA LYS A 756 -16.42 -13.18 15.85
C LYS A 756 -17.48 -13.20 14.74
N LEU A 757 -17.35 -12.33 13.73
CA LEU A 757 -18.38 -12.13 12.70
C LEU A 757 -18.48 -13.30 11.71
N SER A 758 -17.45 -14.12 11.58
CA SER A 758 -17.49 -15.37 10.78
C SER A 758 -18.39 -16.47 11.35
N ALA A 759 -19.03 -16.27 12.50
CA ALA A 759 -20.13 -17.11 13.02
C ALA A 759 -19.90 -18.64 12.93
N GLY A 760 -18.72 -19.10 13.36
CA GLY A 760 -18.36 -20.54 13.34
C GLY A 760 -17.86 -21.07 12.00
N LEU A 761 -18.12 -20.40 10.87
CA LEU A 761 -17.77 -20.87 9.51
C LEU A 761 -16.27 -21.18 9.33
N PRO A 762 -15.90 -22.06 8.38
CA PRO A 762 -14.52 -22.38 8.07
C PRO A 762 -13.71 -21.15 7.62
N LEU A 763 -12.44 -21.09 8.03
CA LEU A 763 -11.59 -19.91 7.93
C LEU A 763 -10.40 -20.08 6.98
N ILE A 764 -9.96 -18.97 6.38
CA ILE A 764 -8.78 -18.88 5.50
C ILE A 764 -7.82 -17.85 6.09
N LEU A 765 -6.61 -18.27 6.47
CA LEU A 765 -5.53 -17.39 6.96
C LEU A 765 -4.47 -17.18 5.86
N ARG A 766 -4.18 -15.92 5.54
CA ARG A 766 -3.08 -15.53 4.65
C ARG A 766 -2.20 -14.47 5.31
N LEU A 767 -1.24 -14.95 6.12
CA LEU A 767 -0.34 -14.14 6.93
C LEU A 767 1.00 -13.93 6.22
N ASN A 768 1.31 -12.70 5.81
CA ASN A 768 2.58 -12.31 5.21
C ASN A 768 3.33 -11.34 6.15
N GLY A 769 4.00 -11.89 7.17
CA GLY A 769 4.97 -11.19 8.02
C GLY A 769 6.36 -11.08 7.38
N ALA A 770 6.42 -10.97 6.04
CA ALA A 770 7.65 -10.71 5.32
C ALA A 770 7.92 -9.20 5.31
N LEU A 771 8.93 -8.77 6.06
CA LEU A 771 9.21 -7.36 6.26
C LEU A 771 9.71 -6.66 4.98
N PRO A 772 9.49 -5.34 4.83
CA PRO A 772 10.27 -4.51 3.93
C PRO A 772 11.78 -4.71 4.18
N LYS A 773 12.62 -4.53 3.15
CA LYS A 773 14.08 -4.74 3.28
C LYS A 773 14.75 -3.81 4.32
N ASN A 774 14.13 -2.67 4.65
CA ASN A 774 14.61 -1.73 5.66
C ASN A 774 14.59 -2.34 7.06
N ARG A 775 15.78 -2.73 7.55
CA ARG A 775 15.99 -3.48 8.80
C ARG A 775 15.59 -2.73 10.08
N ALA A 776 15.33 -1.42 10.01
CA ALA A 776 15.10 -0.55 11.17
C ALA A 776 13.63 -0.44 11.64
N GLN A 777 12.67 -0.99 10.88
CA GLN A 777 11.24 -1.00 11.26
C GLN A 777 10.75 -2.44 11.46
N HIS A 778 10.99 -2.97 12.66
CA HIS A 778 10.41 -4.24 13.09
C HIS A 778 8.98 -4.02 13.61
N PRO A 779 7.93 -4.54 12.94
CA PRO A 779 6.60 -4.59 13.56
C PRO A 779 6.69 -5.52 14.78
N PRO A 780 6.16 -5.13 15.95
CA PRO A 780 6.32 -5.89 17.18
C PRO A 780 5.86 -7.35 17.06
N THR A 781 6.81 -8.28 17.20
CA THR A 781 6.66 -9.75 17.18
C THR A 781 5.46 -10.25 18.00
N ARG A 782 5.15 -9.54 19.10
CA ARG A 782 3.98 -9.73 19.96
C ARG A 782 2.64 -9.79 19.21
N TYR A 783 2.46 -9.07 18.10
CA TYR A 783 1.20 -9.07 17.34
C TYR A 783 1.05 -10.36 16.53
N CYS A 784 2.09 -10.79 15.82
CA CYS A 784 2.11 -12.08 15.14
C CYS A 784 1.91 -13.23 16.15
N ARG A 785 2.62 -13.20 17.29
CA ARG A 785 2.46 -14.19 18.37
C ARG A 785 1.03 -14.20 18.95
N SER A 786 0.34 -13.05 18.99
CA SER A 786 -1.06 -12.94 19.44
C SER A 786 -2.07 -13.45 18.41
N VAL A 787 -1.84 -13.19 17.11
CA VAL A 787 -2.59 -13.78 16.00
C VAL A 787 -2.45 -15.31 16.04
N ILE A 788 -1.23 -15.83 16.06
CA ILE A 788 -0.99 -17.28 16.02
C ILE A 788 -1.52 -18.01 17.26
N ARG A 789 -1.44 -17.42 18.46
CA ARG A 789 -2.11 -17.94 19.67
C ARG A 789 -3.62 -18.09 19.46
N ARG A 790 -4.26 -17.18 18.73
CA ARG A 790 -5.70 -17.26 18.41
C ARG A 790 -6.00 -18.21 17.24
N VAL A 791 -5.11 -18.33 16.26
CA VAL A 791 -5.19 -19.37 15.21
C VAL A 791 -5.19 -20.75 15.84
N ALA A 792 -4.28 -21.01 16.78
CA ALA A 792 -4.24 -22.24 17.56
C ALA A 792 -5.52 -22.48 18.37
N ALA A 793 -6.01 -21.45 19.08
CA ALA A 793 -7.25 -21.52 19.85
C ALA A 793 -8.53 -21.70 19.00
N THR A 794 -8.44 -21.63 17.67
CA THR A 794 -9.54 -21.98 16.75
C THR A 794 -9.12 -23.03 15.72
N ALA A 795 -8.15 -23.89 16.05
CA ALA A 795 -7.55 -24.88 15.13
C ALA A 795 -8.59 -25.68 14.29
N PRO A 796 -9.70 -26.20 14.85
CA PRO A 796 -10.66 -26.99 14.08
C PRO A 796 -11.36 -26.24 12.94
N ARG A 797 -11.40 -24.90 12.97
CA ARG A 797 -12.11 -24.06 11.98
C ARG A 797 -11.30 -23.72 10.74
N TRP A 798 -9.98 -23.89 10.71
CA TRP A 798 -9.19 -23.44 9.56
C TRP A 798 -9.25 -24.43 8.40
N LYS A 799 -9.62 -23.92 7.22
CA LYS A 799 -9.68 -24.63 5.93
C LYS A 799 -8.40 -24.42 5.11
N GLU A 800 -7.82 -23.22 5.18
CA GLU A 800 -6.56 -22.85 4.53
C GLU A 800 -5.68 -22.06 5.51
N ILE A 801 -4.43 -22.49 5.69
CA ILE A 801 -3.40 -21.75 6.45
C ILE A 801 -2.20 -21.51 5.54
N SER A 802 -1.95 -20.25 5.24
CA SER A 802 -0.77 -19.78 4.49
C SER A 802 0.00 -18.77 5.34
N ILE A 803 1.14 -19.18 5.90
CA ILE A 803 1.98 -18.36 6.77
C ILE A 803 3.32 -18.12 6.10
N ARG A 804 3.73 -16.85 6.00
CA ARG A 804 5.05 -16.44 5.53
C ARG A 804 5.68 -15.45 6.50
N LEU A 805 6.76 -15.86 7.18
CA LEU A 805 7.51 -15.03 8.14
C LEU A 805 8.96 -14.88 7.69
N THR A 806 9.55 -13.71 7.90
CA THR A 806 10.98 -13.49 7.58
C THR A 806 11.95 -13.62 8.73
N ARG A 807 11.47 -13.62 9.99
CA ARG A 807 12.21 -13.83 11.25
C ARG A 807 11.22 -14.31 12.32
N ASP A 808 11.71 -14.51 13.54
CA ASP A 808 10.92 -14.68 14.77
C ASP A 808 10.00 -15.92 14.73
N PHE A 809 10.60 -17.11 14.70
CA PHE A 809 9.87 -18.38 14.56
C PHE A 809 9.19 -18.85 15.86
N ASP A 810 9.59 -18.28 17.00
CA ASP A 810 8.92 -18.39 18.32
C ASP A 810 7.45 -17.91 18.28
N VAL A 811 7.11 -17.07 17.30
CA VAL A 811 5.73 -16.70 16.97
C VAL A 811 4.85 -17.94 16.77
N LEU A 812 5.43 -19.04 16.30
CA LEU A 812 4.74 -20.29 15.95
C LEU A 812 4.68 -21.31 17.09
N ASP A 813 5.29 -21.07 18.25
CA ASP A 813 5.34 -22.07 19.32
C ASP A 813 3.96 -22.52 19.80
N ARG A 814 2.95 -21.66 19.71
CA ARG A 814 1.55 -22.00 20.05
C ARG A 814 0.84 -22.88 19.02
N LEU A 815 1.42 -23.11 17.84
CA LEU A 815 1.00 -24.17 16.93
C LEU A 815 1.66 -25.51 17.29
N ARG A 816 2.93 -25.50 17.74
CA ARG A 816 3.69 -26.70 18.16
C ARG A 816 3.06 -27.40 19.36
N THR A 817 2.45 -26.64 20.27
CA THR A 817 1.79 -27.17 21.48
C THR A 817 0.38 -27.75 21.24
N LEU A 818 -0.03 -27.95 19.98
CA LEU A 818 -1.33 -28.54 19.65
C LEU A 818 -1.19 -30.06 19.44
N PRO A 819 -2.16 -30.88 19.88
CA PRO A 819 -2.14 -32.31 19.55
C PRO A 819 -2.30 -32.53 18.03
N PRO A 820 -1.64 -33.55 17.46
CA PRO A 820 -1.85 -33.97 16.07
C PRO A 820 -3.34 -34.15 15.75
N GLY A 821 -3.78 -33.67 14.59
CA GLY A 821 -5.17 -33.75 14.15
C GLY A 821 -6.07 -32.58 14.61
N SER A 822 -5.58 -31.65 15.43
CA SER A 822 -6.31 -30.44 15.87
C SER A 822 -6.96 -29.61 14.74
N PHE A 823 -6.40 -29.70 13.53
CA PHE A 823 -6.82 -28.95 12.34
C PHE A 823 -7.78 -29.76 11.45
N VAL A 824 -8.86 -30.32 12.03
CA VAL A 824 -9.76 -31.27 11.34
C VAL A 824 -10.31 -30.78 9.98
N SER A 825 -10.56 -29.48 9.82
CA SER A 825 -11.11 -28.89 8.58
C SER A 825 -10.03 -28.49 7.54
N LEU A 826 -8.75 -28.66 7.85
CA LEU A 826 -7.67 -28.05 7.07
C LEU A 826 -7.40 -28.82 5.77
N GLU A 827 -7.83 -28.24 4.66
CA GLU A 827 -7.62 -28.75 3.30
C GLU A 827 -6.28 -28.31 2.70
N ARG A 828 -5.73 -27.18 3.18
CA ARG A 828 -4.55 -26.53 2.58
C ARG A 828 -3.59 -25.96 3.62
N ALA A 829 -2.33 -26.35 3.54
CA ALA A 829 -1.26 -25.88 4.43
C ALA A 829 -0.06 -25.35 3.64
N SER A 830 0.47 -24.19 4.02
CA SER A 830 1.72 -23.66 3.50
C SER A 830 2.40 -22.81 4.56
N ILE A 831 3.61 -23.19 4.93
CA ILE A 831 4.49 -22.42 5.80
C ILE A 831 5.74 -22.07 5.00
N ARG A 832 6.13 -20.81 5.08
CA ARG A 832 7.34 -20.27 4.45
C ARG A 832 8.13 -19.42 5.41
N LEU A 833 9.25 -19.94 5.88
CA LEU A 833 10.15 -19.22 6.76
C LEU A 833 11.41 -18.83 5.99
N SER A 834 11.91 -17.63 6.26
CA SER A 834 13.07 -17.07 5.55
C SER A 834 14.23 -16.88 6.52
N MET A 835 14.73 -18.00 7.05
CA MET A 835 15.89 -18.03 7.94
C MET A 835 17.08 -17.23 7.37
N ARG A 836 17.87 -16.62 8.26
CA ARG A 836 19.20 -16.11 7.92
C ARG A 836 20.22 -17.23 8.06
N ALA A 837 21.29 -17.18 7.27
CA ALA A 837 22.25 -18.27 7.19
C ALA A 837 23.06 -18.54 8.47
N HIS A 838 23.03 -17.64 9.45
CA HIS A 838 23.80 -17.72 10.70
C HIS A 838 23.04 -18.31 11.90
N ASP A 839 21.71 -18.48 11.80
CA ASP A 839 20.88 -18.93 12.93
C ASP A 839 20.68 -20.47 12.91
N SER A 840 21.71 -21.20 12.49
CA SER A 840 21.65 -22.63 12.15
C SER A 840 21.62 -23.58 13.36
N GLN A 841 21.97 -23.10 14.56
CA GLN A 841 22.06 -23.90 15.78
C GLN A 841 20.72 -24.02 16.55
N ARG A 842 19.71 -23.20 16.23
CA ARG A 842 18.44 -23.23 16.98
C ARG A 842 17.59 -24.46 16.62
N PRO A 843 16.94 -25.11 17.61
CA PRO A 843 16.02 -26.21 17.34
C PRO A 843 14.87 -25.72 16.47
N ARG A 844 14.53 -26.52 15.45
CA ARG A 844 13.72 -26.08 14.32
C ARG A 844 12.23 -26.36 14.51
N PRO A 845 11.39 -25.34 14.79
CA PRO A 845 9.98 -25.53 15.14
C PRO A 845 9.11 -26.06 13.99
N GLU A 846 9.61 -26.03 12.76
CA GLU A 846 8.87 -26.35 11.55
C GLU A 846 8.40 -27.80 11.53
N ILE A 847 9.20 -28.73 12.07
CA ILE A 847 8.95 -30.17 12.01
C ILE A 847 7.68 -30.52 12.80
N ASP A 848 7.57 -30.03 14.03
CA ASP A 848 6.41 -30.23 14.91
C ASP A 848 5.12 -29.70 14.24
N ILE A 849 5.21 -28.49 13.67
CA ILE A 849 4.06 -27.82 13.04
C ILE A 849 3.64 -28.57 11.79
N TRP A 850 4.59 -29.04 10.96
CA TRP A 850 4.27 -29.85 9.80
C TRP A 850 3.66 -31.20 10.18
N HIS A 851 4.10 -31.84 11.27
CA HIS A 851 3.46 -33.04 11.79
C HIS A 851 2.00 -32.79 12.21
N ILE A 852 1.76 -31.69 12.94
CA ILE A 852 0.42 -31.29 13.43
C ILE A 852 -0.53 -30.94 12.28
N LEU A 853 -0.05 -30.19 11.28
CA LEU A 853 -0.85 -29.80 10.11
C LEU A 853 -1.09 -31.00 9.17
N CYS A 854 -0.07 -31.82 8.89
CA CYS A 854 -0.22 -33.01 8.03
C CYS A 854 -1.13 -34.07 8.63
N SER A 855 -1.27 -34.10 9.97
CA SER A 855 -2.23 -34.96 10.66
C SER A 855 -3.71 -34.58 10.43
N SER A 856 -4.02 -33.51 9.68
CA SER A 856 -5.40 -33.22 9.25
C SER A 856 -5.91 -34.31 8.28
N PRO A 857 -7.07 -34.95 8.57
CA PRO A 857 -7.69 -35.90 7.65
C PRO A 857 -8.20 -35.23 6.37
N SER A 858 -8.44 -33.92 6.41
CA SER A 858 -8.97 -33.11 5.31
C SER A 858 -7.90 -32.60 4.35
N LEU A 859 -6.61 -32.71 4.69
CA LEU A 859 -5.52 -32.08 3.94
C LEU A 859 -5.34 -32.68 2.53
N ARG A 860 -5.29 -31.81 1.52
CA ARG A 860 -5.10 -32.16 0.09
C ARG A 860 -4.00 -31.35 -0.58
N VAL A 861 -3.72 -30.14 -0.08
CA VAL A 861 -2.69 -29.23 -0.62
C VAL A 861 -1.64 -28.95 0.45
N VAL A 862 -0.38 -29.23 0.15
CA VAL A 862 0.76 -28.85 0.99
C VAL A 862 1.82 -28.18 0.12
N ASP A 863 2.39 -27.08 0.61
CA ASP A 863 3.48 -26.36 -0.06
C ASP A 863 4.54 -25.97 0.97
N PHE A 864 5.59 -26.80 1.05
CA PHE A 864 6.74 -26.72 1.96
C PHE A 864 7.75 -25.69 1.42
N TRP A 865 8.07 -24.63 2.19
CA TRP A 865 9.07 -23.62 1.79
C TRP A 865 10.08 -23.30 2.89
N ASP A 866 11.26 -23.91 2.86
CA ASP A 866 12.29 -23.66 3.87
C ASP A 866 13.73 -23.61 3.31
N ASP A 867 14.73 -23.67 4.20
CA ASP A 867 16.16 -23.66 3.89
C ASP A 867 16.69 -25.10 3.72
N PRO A 868 17.51 -25.41 2.69
CA PRO A 868 17.99 -26.78 2.40
C PRO A 868 18.87 -27.38 3.51
N ARG A 869 19.26 -26.57 4.51
CA ARG A 869 19.94 -27.02 5.73
C ARG A 869 18.97 -27.51 6.80
N LEU A 870 17.69 -27.75 6.50
CA LEU A 870 16.84 -28.55 7.38
C LEU A 870 17.53 -29.90 7.60
N PRO A 871 17.88 -30.30 8.84
CA PRO A 871 18.25 -31.69 9.11
C PRO A 871 17.04 -32.55 8.73
N SER A 872 17.30 -33.73 8.19
CA SER A 872 16.37 -34.44 7.31
C SER A 872 14.98 -34.55 7.95
N LEU A 873 14.01 -33.77 7.46
CA LEU A 873 12.63 -34.05 7.84
C LEU A 873 12.33 -35.43 7.25
N HIS A 874 11.88 -36.34 8.09
CA HIS A 874 11.23 -37.56 7.64
C HIS A 874 9.85 -37.20 7.07
N ILE A 875 9.79 -36.40 5.99
CA ILE A 875 8.54 -35.99 5.33
C ILE A 875 7.77 -37.24 4.84
N ALA A 876 8.49 -38.33 4.53
CA ALA A 876 7.94 -39.63 4.23
C ALA A 876 7.22 -40.34 5.41
N SER A 877 7.46 -39.95 6.67
CA SER A 877 6.69 -40.46 7.83
C SER A 877 5.41 -39.64 8.10
N LEU A 878 5.26 -38.46 7.47
CA LEU A 878 4.02 -37.70 7.53
C LEU A 878 2.92 -38.43 6.72
N PRO A 879 1.64 -38.34 7.13
CA PRO A 879 0.54 -39.11 6.53
C PRO A 879 0.06 -38.55 5.17
N LEU A 880 0.98 -38.35 4.21
CA LEU A 880 0.79 -37.64 2.94
C LEU A 880 -0.06 -38.40 1.89
N ARG A 881 -0.56 -39.60 2.23
CA ARG A 881 -1.42 -40.47 1.39
C ARG A 881 -2.62 -39.79 0.73
N ASN A 882 -3.07 -38.63 1.25
CA ASN A 882 -4.21 -37.86 0.74
C ASN A 882 -3.84 -36.60 -0.07
N ILE A 883 -2.55 -36.26 -0.19
CA ILE A 883 -2.11 -35.05 -0.89
C ILE A 883 -2.30 -35.21 -2.41
N THR A 884 -2.98 -34.24 -3.00
CA THR A 884 -3.17 -34.10 -4.46
C THR A 884 -2.37 -32.94 -5.04
N HIS A 885 -1.95 -31.97 -4.23
CA HIS A 885 -1.10 -30.85 -4.66
C HIS A 885 0.06 -30.72 -3.69
N LEU A 886 1.29 -30.93 -4.19
CA LEU A 886 2.51 -30.93 -3.41
C LEU A 886 3.50 -29.90 -3.96
N GLY A 887 3.88 -28.93 -3.13
CA GLY A 887 5.01 -28.03 -3.37
C GLY A 887 6.17 -28.36 -2.43
N LEU A 888 7.37 -28.48 -3.02
CA LEU A 888 8.63 -28.75 -2.34
C LEU A 888 9.63 -27.67 -2.77
N ASN A 889 9.99 -26.75 -1.88
CA ASN A 889 10.87 -25.62 -2.21
C ASN A 889 12.15 -25.65 -1.38
N LYS A 890 13.28 -25.78 -2.09
CA LYS A 890 14.64 -26.08 -1.61
C LYS A 890 14.78 -27.39 -0.81
N ILE A 891 14.07 -28.43 -1.23
CA ILE A 891 14.29 -29.78 -0.71
C ILE A 891 15.68 -30.30 -1.08
N ARG A 892 16.20 -31.30 -0.34
CA ARG A 892 17.42 -32.04 -0.68
C ARG A 892 17.16 -33.13 -1.71
N ASN A 893 18.18 -33.45 -2.51
CA ASN A 893 18.09 -34.40 -3.62
C ASN A 893 17.68 -35.82 -3.19
N ASN A 894 18.11 -36.27 -1.99
CA ASN A 894 17.79 -37.59 -1.46
C ASN A 894 16.34 -37.73 -0.94
N GLU A 895 15.80 -36.70 -0.31
CA GLU A 895 14.46 -36.72 0.30
C GLU A 895 13.32 -36.77 -0.75
N LEU A 896 13.57 -36.28 -1.97
CA LEU A 896 12.56 -36.18 -3.03
C LEU A 896 11.94 -37.55 -3.37
N LYS A 897 12.75 -38.61 -3.45
CA LYS A 897 12.30 -39.97 -3.73
C LYS A 897 11.23 -40.44 -2.75
N ASP A 898 11.55 -40.40 -1.45
CA ASP A 898 10.74 -41.02 -0.42
C ASP A 898 9.41 -40.29 -0.22
N ILE A 899 9.39 -38.97 -0.44
CA ILE A 899 8.17 -38.17 -0.43
C ILE A 899 7.27 -38.50 -1.61
N LEU A 900 7.83 -38.70 -2.82
CA LEU A 900 7.03 -39.05 -3.99
C LEU A 900 6.44 -40.47 -3.87
N ILE A 901 7.14 -41.38 -3.19
CA ILE A 901 6.60 -42.69 -2.77
C ILE A 901 5.45 -42.51 -1.76
N ALA A 902 5.59 -41.61 -0.77
CA ALA A 902 4.55 -41.30 0.22
C ALA A 902 3.32 -40.54 -0.35
N CYS A 903 3.40 -40.00 -1.57
CA CYS A 903 2.37 -39.17 -2.20
C CYS A 903 1.69 -39.80 -3.46
N PRO A 904 1.18 -41.05 -3.42
CA PRO A 904 0.68 -41.76 -4.61
C PRO A 904 -0.60 -41.14 -5.22
N ARG A 905 -1.20 -40.13 -4.57
CA ARG A 905 -2.37 -39.40 -5.05
C ARG A 905 -2.06 -38.03 -5.69
N VAL A 906 -0.78 -37.65 -5.82
CA VAL A 906 -0.37 -36.34 -6.35
C VAL A 906 -0.88 -36.12 -7.79
N GLU A 907 -1.57 -34.99 -7.99
CA GLU A 907 -2.08 -34.49 -9.27
C GLU A 907 -1.29 -33.27 -9.76
N VAL A 908 -0.77 -32.46 -8.84
CA VAL A 908 0.20 -31.39 -9.15
C VAL A 908 1.42 -31.50 -8.25
N LEU A 909 2.60 -31.54 -8.87
CA LEU A 909 3.89 -31.55 -8.20
C LEU A 909 4.68 -30.29 -8.61
N GLN A 910 5.10 -29.50 -7.64
CA GLN A 910 6.04 -28.39 -7.80
C GLN A 910 7.31 -28.71 -7.01
N VAL A 911 8.45 -28.84 -7.69
CA VAL A 911 9.76 -29.04 -7.07
C VAL A 911 10.68 -27.89 -7.46
N TRP A 912 11.13 -27.13 -6.47
CA TRP A 912 12.24 -26.20 -6.60
C TRP A 912 13.41 -26.76 -5.79
N LEU A 913 14.53 -27.08 -6.43
CA LEU A 913 15.78 -27.47 -5.78
C LEU A 913 16.71 -26.27 -5.58
N GLY A 914 17.53 -26.34 -4.53
CA GLY A 914 18.25 -25.20 -3.99
C GLY A 914 19.62 -24.95 -4.62
N CYS A 915 19.70 -24.64 -5.92
CA CYS A 915 20.96 -24.24 -6.57
C CYS A 915 21.77 -23.23 -5.72
N SER A 916 22.96 -23.64 -5.28
CA SER A 916 24.05 -22.72 -4.95
C SER A 916 24.41 -21.96 -6.22
N VAL A 917 24.55 -20.63 -6.13
CA VAL A 917 24.62 -19.74 -7.32
C VAL A 917 26.07 -19.60 -7.83
N THR A 918 26.81 -20.70 -7.79
CA THR A 918 28.23 -20.80 -8.16
C THR A 918 28.38 -21.86 -9.25
N PRO A 919 28.11 -21.52 -10.53
CA PRO A 919 28.19 -22.48 -11.64
C PRO A 919 29.62 -22.98 -11.94
N THR A 920 30.62 -22.47 -11.23
CA THR A 920 32.03 -22.89 -11.26
C THR A 920 32.31 -24.21 -10.55
N GLN A 921 31.36 -24.73 -9.75
CA GLN A 921 31.49 -26.02 -9.08
C GLN A 921 30.54 -27.02 -9.74
N HIS A 922 31.11 -27.92 -10.55
CA HIS A 922 30.41 -29.03 -11.21
C HIS A 922 30.09 -30.16 -10.21
N ASP A 923 29.47 -29.83 -9.08
CA ASP A 923 29.04 -30.83 -8.11
C ASP A 923 27.96 -31.70 -8.75
N THR A 924 28.32 -32.94 -9.08
CA THR A 924 27.48 -33.95 -9.72
C THR A 924 26.48 -34.55 -8.73
N TYR A 925 25.60 -33.71 -8.17
CA TYR A 925 24.51 -34.10 -7.26
C TYR A 925 23.43 -34.92 -7.97
N THR A 926 23.76 -36.16 -8.31
CA THR A 926 22.81 -37.16 -8.83
C THR A 926 21.62 -37.27 -7.88
N LEU A 927 20.41 -37.24 -8.43
CA LEU A 927 19.19 -37.49 -7.68
C LEU A 927 19.10 -39.02 -7.47
N PRO A 928 19.16 -39.56 -6.23
CA PRO A 928 19.14 -41.00 -5.96
C PRO A 928 17.71 -41.56 -6.09
N MET A 929 17.21 -41.56 -7.32
CA MET A 929 15.86 -41.99 -7.68
C MET A 929 15.76 -43.53 -7.72
N PRO A 930 14.54 -44.11 -7.58
CA PRO A 930 14.33 -45.53 -7.83
C PRO A 930 14.38 -45.81 -9.34
N SER A 931 14.54 -47.06 -9.75
CA SER A 931 14.53 -47.44 -11.18
C SER A 931 13.23 -47.08 -11.90
N THR A 932 12.09 -47.06 -11.19
CA THR A 932 10.80 -46.57 -11.70
C THR A 932 10.02 -45.82 -10.63
N LEU A 933 9.29 -44.79 -11.03
CA LEU A 933 8.40 -43.99 -10.17
C LEU A 933 7.06 -43.73 -10.87
N LEU A 934 6.01 -44.42 -10.44
CA LEU A 934 4.71 -44.44 -11.15
C LEU A 934 3.66 -43.51 -10.51
N LEU A 935 3.66 -42.24 -10.90
CA LEU A 935 2.70 -41.23 -10.42
C LEU A 935 1.42 -41.23 -11.28
N LYS A 936 0.59 -42.27 -11.13
CA LYS A 936 -0.64 -42.53 -11.93
C LYS A 936 -1.64 -41.36 -12.03
N ARG A 937 -1.55 -40.38 -11.14
CA ARG A 937 -2.45 -39.21 -11.07
C ARG A 937 -1.79 -37.88 -11.48
N LEU A 938 -0.47 -37.81 -11.65
CA LEU A 938 0.22 -36.56 -11.92
C LEU A 938 -0.22 -35.95 -13.25
N ARG A 939 -0.63 -34.68 -13.21
CA ARG A 939 -1.13 -33.89 -14.35
C ARG A 939 -0.27 -32.66 -14.65
N VAL A 940 0.23 -32.00 -13.60
CA VAL A 940 1.02 -30.78 -13.71
C VAL A 940 2.33 -31.00 -12.98
N LEU A 941 3.45 -30.89 -13.70
CA LEU A 941 4.79 -30.96 -13.14
C LEU A 941 5.46 -29.59 -13.29
N MET A 942 5.94 -29.00 -12.20
CA MET A 942 6.70 -27.75 -12.20
C MET A 942 8.08 -28.01 -11.60
N LEU A 943 9.14 -27.79 -12.36
CA LEU A 943 10.53 -28.07 -11.97
C LEU A 943 11.39 -26.81 -12.04
N ARG A 944 12.29 -26.62 -11.06
CA ARG A 944 13.17 -25.45 -11.01
C ARG A 944 14.44 -25.64 -10.20
N GLY A 945 15.55 -25.04 -10.64
CA GLY A 945 16.70 -24.77 -9.77
C GLY A 945 17.65 -25.94 -9.50
N GLN A 946 17.61 -27.00 -10.31
CA GLN A 946 18.74 -27.88 -10.57
C GLN A 946 19.00 -27.85 -12.09
N ARG A 947 20.27 -27.92 -12.52
CA ARG A 947 20.62 -28.01 -13.95
C ARG A 947 20.18 -29.35 -14.55
N ASP A 948 20.54 -30.44 -13.89
CA ASP A 948 20.19 -31.80 -14.28
C ASP A 948 18.91 -32.31 -13.59
N TRP A 949 17.88 -32.66 -14.38
CA TRP A 949 16.70 -33.41 -13.93
C TRP A 949 16.61 -34.81 -14.54
N GLN A 950 17.62 -35.26 -15.28
CA GLN A 950 17.62 -36.55 -15.96
C GLN A 950 17.20 -37.73 -15.07
N PRO A 951 17.73 -37.93 -13.84
CA PRO A 951 17.34 -39.09 -13.04
C PRO A 951 15.87 -39.06 -12.59
N LEU A 952 15.26 -37.88 -12.46
CA LEU A 952 13.81 -37.76 -12.24
C LEU A 952 13.04 -38.10 -13.52
N TYR A 953 13.44 -37.56 -14.67
CA TYR A 953 12.79 -37.85 -15.94
C TYR A 953 12.91 -39.32 -16.34
N ASP A 954 14.05 -39.97 -16.09
CA ASP A 954 14.32 -41.35 -16.52
C ASP A 954 13.57 -42.39 -15.68
N CYS A 955 13.31 -42.13 -14.39
CA CYS A 955 12.46 -43.02 -13.57
C CYS A 955 10.95 -42.72 -13.68
N LEU A 956 10.56 -41.47 -13.93
CA LEU A 956 9.17 -41.04 -13.81
C LEU A 956 8.28 -41.61 -14.92
N THR A 957 7.13 -42.12 -14.51
CA THR A 957 6.02 -42.53 -15.38
C THR A 957 4.73 -41.88 -14.87
N ALA A 958 4.18 -40.95 -15.64
CA ALA A 958 3.12 -40.03 -15.20
C ALA A 958 1.98 -39.95 -16.24
N PRO A 959 1.18 -41.02 -16.43
CA PRO A 959 0.29 -41.20 -17.60
C PRO A 959 -0.86 -40.19 -17.77
N LYS A 960 -0.98 -39.20 -16.87
CA LYS A 960 -1.97 -38.10 -16.95
C LYS A 960 -1.34 -36.72 -17.12
N LEU A 961 -0.02 -36.63 -17.34
CA LEU A 961 0.71 -35.36 -17.48
C LEU A 961 0.16 -34.55 -18.67
N ASP A 962 -0.49 -33.44 -18.37
CA ASP A 962 -1.07 -32.51 -19.34
C ASP A 962 -0.32 -31.15 -19.40
N ARG A 963 0.50 -30.85 -18.39
CA ARG A 963 1.32 -29.63 -18.29
C ARG A 963 2.69 -29.88 -17.64
N LEU A 964 3.72 -29.29 -18.22
CA LEU A 964 5.10 -29.27 -17.72
C LEU A 964 5.62 -27.83 -17.72
N ASP A 965 6.11 -27.35 -16.59
CA ASP A 965 6.72 -26.03 -16.45
C ASP A 965 8.16 -26.18 -15.92
N ILE A 966 9.17 -25.72 -16.66
CA ILE A 966 10.60 -25.78 -16.30
C ILE A 966 11.13 -24.36 -16.11
N SER A 967 11.93 -24.11 -15.07
CA SER A 967 12.55 -22.80 -14.86
C SER A 967 13.94 -22.79 -14.22
N GLY A 968 14.88 -22.00 -14.75
CA GLY A 968 16.24 -21.90 -14.18
C GLY A 968 16.88 -23.27 -13.98
N ALA A 969 16.79 -24.09 -15.02
CA ALA A 969 17.10 -25.51 -15.06
C ALA A 969 17.36 -25.90 -16.52
N GLY A 970 18.18 -26.94 -16.74
CA GLY A 970 18.35 -27.53 -18.07
C GLY A 970 17.06 -28.17 -18.55
N VAL A 971 16.97 -28.45 -19.86
CA VAL A 971 15.75 -29.00 -20.45
C VAL A 971 15.80 -30.53 -20.48
N GLN A 972 16.93 -31.15 -20.83
CA GLN A 972 17.07 -32.58 -21.10
C GLN A 972 16.01 -33.09 -22.09
N ALA A 973 16.04 -32.62 -23.35
CA ALA A 973 15.07 -32.96 -24.38
C ALA A 973 14.82 -34.47 -24.50
N ASP A 974 15.89 -35.25 -24.46
CA ASP A 974 15.87 -36.69 -24.72
C ASP A 974 15.30 -37.48 -23.52
N SER A 975 15.65 -37.09 -22.29
CA SER A 975 15.04 -37.64 -21.06
C SER A 975 13.57 -37.23 -20.91
N ILE A 976 13.20 -36.01 -21.31
CA ILE A 976 11.79 -35.60 -21.39
C ILE A 976 11.04 -36.41 -22.46
N GLU A 977 11.61 -36.63 -23.64
CA GLU A 977 11.00 -37.49 -24.66
C GLU A 977 10.81 -38.91 -24.13
N GLY A 978 11.83 -39.49 -23.48
CA GLY A 978 11.75 -40.79 -22.81
C GLY A 978 10.66 -40.85 -21.75
N MET A 979 10.58 -39.86 -20.86
CA MET A 979 9.52 -39.73 -19.85
C MET A 979 8.13 -39.67 -20.50
N LEU A 980 7.95 -38.82 -21.50
CA LEU A 980 6.65 -38.62 -22.17
C LEU A 980 6.22 -39.86 -22.97
N ALA A 981 7.18 -40.57 -23.58
CA ALA A 981 6.98 -41.80 -24.33
C ALA A 981 6.60 -42.97 -23.41
N ARG A 982 7.39 -43.26 -22.37
CA ARG A 982 7.05 -44.30 -21.36
C ARG A 982 5.72 -44.02 -20.67
N SER A 983 5.38 -42.76 -20.45
CA SER A 983 4.09 -42.34 -19.89
C SER A 983 2.93 -42.41 -20.89
N SER A 984 3.17 -42.60 -22.19
CA SER A 984 2.19 -42.45 -23.29
C SER A 984 1.43 -41.11 -23.28
N THR A 985 2.04 -40.08 -22.68
CA THR A 985 1.42 -38.77 -22.46
C THR A 985 1.45 -37.88 -23.69
N ARG A 986 0.49 -36.94 -23.77
CA ARG A 986 0.42 -35.95 -24.84
C ARG A 986 0.25 -34.56 -24.23
N LEU A 987 1.38 -33.90 -24.03
CA LEU A 987 1.48 -32.63 -23.32
C LEU A 987 0.63 -31.54 -24.00
N ARG A 988 -0.17 -30.81 -23.22
CA ARG A 988 -1.03 -29.72 -23.72
C ARG A 988 -0.41 -28.34 -23.50
N MET A 989 0.33 -28.15 -22.40
CA MET A 989 1.04 -26.92 -22.07
C MET A 989 2.50 -27.18 -21.67
N LEU A 990 3.41 -26.37 -22.20
CA LEU A 990 4.82 -26.33 -21.84
C LEU A 990 5.21 -24.90 -21.47
N THR A 991 5.78 -24.70 -20.28
CA THR A 991 6.47 -23.45 -19.91
C THR A 991 7.97 -23.70 -19.81
N LEU A 992 8.77 -22.85 -20.46
CA LEU A 992 10.22 -22.78 -20.31
C LEU A 992 10.57 -21.34 -19.88
N HIS A 993 10.95 -21.15 -18.61
CA HIS A 993 11.06 -19.81 -18.00
C HIS A 993 12.42 -19.55 -17.34
N ALA A 994 13.10 -18.48 -17.74
CA ALA A 994 14.49 -18.24 -17.37
C ALA A 994 15.42 -19.41 -17.77
N ILE A 995 15.23 -19.93 -19.01
CA ILE A 995 16.19 -20.84 -19.66
C ILE A 995 17.54 -20.12 -19.78
N HIS A 996 18.66 -20.78 -19.51
CA HIS A 996 19.95 -20.19 -19.82
C HIS A 996 20.20 -20.22 -21.34
N PRO A 997 21.04 -19.31 -21.90
CA PRO A 997 21.38 -19.35 -23.32
C PRO A 997 22.05 -20.65 -23.78
N GLU A 998 22.69 -21.38 -22.85
CA GLU A 998 23.32 -22.68 -23.08
C GLU A 998 22.30 -23.81 -23.32
N ASP A 999 21.11 -23.77 -22.70
CA ASP A 999 20.07 -24.79 -22.90
C ASP A 999 19.17 -24.51 -24.12
N LEU A 1000 19.44 -23.46 -24.92
CA LEU A 1000 18.60 -23.13 -26.08
C LEU A 1000 18.62 -24.16 -27.23
N PRO A 1001 19.75 -24.83 -27.56
CA PRO A 1001 19.76 -25.93 -28.53
C PRO A 1001 18.93 -27.14 -28.05
N ASP A 1002 18.99 -27.42 -26.75
CA ASP A 1002 18.24 -28.50 -26.09
C ASP A 1002 16.73 -28.17 -26.05
N ALA A 1003 16.37 -26.93 -25.71
CA ALA A 1003 15.01 -26.41 -25.83
C ALA A 1003 14.48 -26.45 -27.29
N ALA A 1004 15.34 -26.23 -28.29
CA ALA A 1004 14.98 -26.37 -29.69
C ALA A 1004 14.78 -27.84 -30.10
N SER A 1005 15.68 -28.75 -29.68
CA SER A 1005 15.55 -30.20 -29.85
C SER A 1005 14.21 -30.69 -29.31
N LEU A 1006 13.89 -30.39 -28.04
CA LEU A 1006 12.63 -30.79 -27.40
C LEU A 1006 11.39 -30.38 -28.21
N LEU A 1007 11.36 -29.16 -28.76
CA LEU A 1007 10.21 -28.66 -29.53
C LEU A 1007 9.95 -29.41 -30.84
N THR A 1008 10.97 -30.08 -31.39
CA THR A 1008 10.84 -30.94 -32.59
C THR A 1008 10.34 -32.35 -32.28
N ARG A 1009 10.49 -32.84 -31.03
CA ARG A 1009 10.22 -34.21 -30.61
C ARG A 1009 8.73 -34.60 -30.73
N TYR A 1010 8.45 -35.85 -31.09
CA TYR A 1010 7.09 -36.30 -31.44
C TYR A 1010 6.05 -36.16 -30.32
N PRO A 1011 6.35 -36.41 -29.02
CA PRO A 1011 5.37 -36.26 -27.93
C PRO A 1011 4.75 -34.86 -27.81
N LEU A 1012 5.43 -33.81 -28.31
CA LEU A 1012 4.92 -32.43 -28.32
C LEU A 1012 4.04 -32.09 -29.54
N CYS A 1013 3.76 -33.03 -30.44
CA CYS A 1013 2.89 -32.81 -31.62
C CYS A 1013 1.47 -32.32 -31.28
N ARG A 1014 1.00 -32.48 -30.03
CA ARG A 1014 -0.31 -32.00 -29.54
C ARG A 1014 -0.26 -30.73 -28.69
N LEU A 1015 0.93 -30.14 -28.50
CA LEU A 1015 1.13 -28.94 -27.68
C LEU A 1015 0.24 -27.78 -28.15
N ARG A 1016 -0.51 -27.18 -27.23
CA ARG A 1016 -1.48 -26.09 -27.50
C ARG A 1016 -1.07 -24.76 -26.90
N ILE A 1017 -0.23 -24.76 -25.89
CA ILE A 1017 0.25 -23.56 -25.21
C ILE A 1017 1.75 -23.73 -24.99
N LEU A 1018 2.54 -22.82 -25.56
CA LEU A 1018 3.98 -22.77 -25.36
C LEU A 1018 4.33 -21.41 -24.76
N ARG A 1019 4.75 -21.42 -23.50
CA ARG A 1019 5.21 -20.22 -22.82
C ARG A 1019 6.74 -20.23 -22.74
N VAL A 1020 7.40 -19.39 -23.52
CA VAL A 1020 8.87 -19.28 -23.49
C VAL A 1020 9.31 -17.90 -23.02
N ARG A 1021 10.30 -17.85 -22.14
CA ARG A 1021 11.05 -16.65 -21.78
C ARG A 1021 12.46 -17.06 -21.37
N VAL A 1022 13.46 -16.73 -22.18
CA VAL A 1022 14.89 -16.86 -21.85
C VAL A 1022 15.20 -16.05 -20.59
N ALA A 1023 16.22 -16.45 -19.84
CA ALA A 1023 16.80 -15.62 -18.78
C ALA A 1023 17.28 -14.29 -19.38
N LYS A 1024 17.10 -13.20 -18.63
CA LYS A 1024 17.93 -12.01 -18.91
C LYS A 1024 19.31 -12.32 -18.34
N PRO A 1025 20.41 -12.19 -19.12
CA PRO A 1025 21.74 -12.14 -18.51
C PRO A 1025 21.81 -10.91 -17.59
N ASP A 1026 22.60 -10.98 -16.53
CA ASP A 1026 22.68 -9.94 -15.51
C ASP A 1026 23.37 -8.67 -16.05
N THR A 1027 22.58 -7.80 -16.68
CA THR A 1027 22.84 -6.39 -17.04
C THR A 1027 24.03 -6.04 -17.96
N ILE A 1028 25.03 -6.91 -18.13
CA ILE A 1028 26.35 -6.53 -18.65
C ILE A 1028 26.50 -6.74 -20.18
N SER A 1029 25.66 -7.57 -20.82
CA SER A 1029 25.77 -7.87 -22.26
C SER A 1029 24.56 -7.39 -23.08
N PRO A 1030 24.57 -6.18 -23.66
CA PRO A 1030 23.59 -5.78 -24.67
C PRO A 1030 23.74 -6.59 -25.97
N GLY A 1031 22.64 -6.80 -26.71
CA GLY A 1031 22.67 -7.33 -28.09
C GLY A 1031 22.37 -8.82 -28.30
N ARG A 1032 22.01 -9.62 -27.28
CA ARG A 1032 21.68 -11.05 -27.47
C ARG A 1032 20.34 -11.28 -28.21
N PRO A 1033 20.24 -12.32 -29.07
CA PRO A 1033 19.06 -12.57 -29.90
C PRO A 1033 17.84 -13.03 -29.09
N ASP A 1034 16.65 -12.64 -29.57
CA ASP A 1034 15.37 -13.08 -28.99
C ASP A 1034 15.02 -14.48 -29.50
N PHE A 1035 15.01 -15.48 -28.61
CA PHE A 1035 14.70 -16.86 -28.99
C PHE A 1035 13.25 -16.99 -29.48
N ASN A 1036 13.10 -17.21 -30.78
CA ASN A 1036 11.83 -17.47 -31.43
C ASN A 1036 11.61 -19.00 -31.52
N PRO A 1037 10.69 -19.60 -30.73
CA PRO A 1037 10.44 -21.04 -30.77
C PRO A 1037 9.66 -21.51 -32.00
N ARG A 1038 9.12 -20.60 -32.82
CA ARG A 1038 8.21 -20.96 -33.92
C ARG A 1038 8.80 -21.88 -35.00
N PRO A 1039 10.07 -21.75 -35.44
CA PRO A 1039 10.65 -22.64 -36.45
C PRO A 1039 10.78 -24.09 -35.98
N PHE A 1040 10.96 -24.31 -34.68
CA PHE A 1040 11.16 -25.64 -34.07
C PHE A 1040 9.86 -26.38 -33.76
N LEU A 1041 8.71 -25.68 -33.80
CA LEU A 1041 7.40 -26.32 -33.64
C LEU A 1041 7.04 -27.13 -34.90
N SER A 1042 6.77 -28.42 -34.72
CA SER A 1042 6.23 -29.28 -35.79
C SER A 1042 5.03 -28.64 -36.52
N ARG A 1043 4.88 -28.91 -37.83
CA ARG A 1043 3.87 -28.26 -38.70
C ARG A 1043 2.43 -28.31 -38.15
N LEU A 1044 2.09 -29.34 -37.36
CA LEU A 1044 0.81 -29.50 -36.68
C LEU A 1044 0.67 -28.60 -35.44
N ALA A 1045 1.72 -28.50 -34.62
CA ALA A 1045 1.74 -27.62 -33.44
C ALA A 1045 1.81 -26.14 -33.87
N ALA A 1046 2.65 -25.80 -34.85
CA ALA A 1046 2.87 -24.42 -35.32
C ALA A 1046 1.57 -23.70 -35.75
N ARG A 1047 0.58 -24.43 -36.29
CA ARG A 1047 -0.72 -23.87 -36.70
C ARG A 1047 -1.74 -23.72 -35.55
N LYS A 1048 -1.54 -24.34 -34.38
CA LYS A 1048 -2.55 -24.44 -33.31
C LYS A 1048 -2.02 -24.21 -31.88
N CYS A 1049 -0.75 -23.84 -31.73
CA CYS A 1049 -0.10 -23.59 -30.44
C CYS A 1049 -0.01 -22.08 -30.14
N LEU A 1050 -0.55 -21.67 -28.99
CA LEU A 1050 -0.43 -20.31 -28.46
C LEU A 1050 0.98 -20.09 -27.89
N VAL A 1051 1.85 -19.46 -28.67
CA VAL A 1051 3.18 -19.01 -28.23
C VAL A 1051 3.05 -17.67 -27.49
N THR A 1052 3.50 -17.60 -26.23
CA THR A 1052 3.42 -16.36 -25.41
C THR A 1052 4.59 -16.19 -24.44
N LYS A 1053 4.96 -14.94 -24.13
CA LYS A 1053 5.91 -14.60 -23.06
C LYS A 1053 5.22 -14.21 -21.74
N LYS A 1054 3.87 -14.04 -21.75
CA LYS A 1054 3.06 -13.51 -20.63
C LYS A 1054 2.41 -14.65 -19.83
N VAL A 1055 2.63 -14.67 -18.51
CA VAL A 1055 2.03 -15.65 -17.57
C VAL A 1055 0.52 -15.76 -17.76
N LYS A 1056 -0.21 -14.66 -17.54
CA LYS A 1056 -1.69 -14.64 -17.53
C LYS A 1056 -2.30 -15.19 -18.82
N VAL A 1057 -1.71 -14.88 -19.98
CA VAL A 1057 -2.18 -15.37 -21.29
C VAL A 1057 -2.07 -16.90 -21.39
N ALA A 1058 -1.02 -17.51 -20.83
CA ALA A 1058 -0.88 -18.97 -20.79
C ALA A 1058 -1.85 -19.62 -19.79
N GLU A 1059 -1.99 -19.04 -18.59
CA GLU A 1059 -2.92 -19.55 -17.56
C GLU A 1059 -4.39 -19.46 -18.01
N ASP A 1060 -4.83 -18.31 -18.54
CA ASP A 1060 -6.20 -18.09 -19.00
C ASP A 1060 -6.55 -19.04 -20.16
N ALA A 1061 -5.59 -19.29 -21.07
CA ALA A 1061 -5.75 -20.25 -22.16
C ALA A 1061 -5.80 -21.71 -21.66
N TYR A 1062 -4.96 -22.08 -20.69
CA TYR A 1062 -4.95 -23.42 -20.09
C TYR A 1062 -6.24 -23.68 -19.30
N ALA A 1063 -6.74 -22.66 -18.57
CA ALA A 1063 -8.02 -22.70 -17.87
C ALA A 1063 -9.23 -22.72 -18.83
N ALA A 1064 -9.12 -22.15 -20.04
CA ALA A 1064 -10.13 -22.32 -21.09
C ALA A 1064 -10.07 -23.74 -21.70
N LEU A 1065 -8.86 -24.27 -21.93
CA LEU A 1065 -8.61 -25.62 -22.47
C LEU A 1065 -8.87 -26.76 -21.47
N ARG A 1066 -9.01 -26.47 -20.16
CA ARG A 1066 -9.51 -27.39 -19.12
C ARG A 1066 -11.01 -27.28 -18.86
N ARG A 1067 -11.71 -26.33 -19.49
CA ARG A 1067 -13.19 -26.21 -19.51
C ARG A 1067 -13.80 -26.74 -20.82
N ARG A 1068 -12.96 -27.33 -21.67
CA ARG A 1068 -13.28 -28.06 -22.90
C ARG A 1068 -12.65 -29.45 -22.81
#